data_AF-A0A955BWK4-F1
#
_entry.id   AF-A0A955BWK4-F1
#
_cell.length_a   1.000
_cell.length_b   1.000
_cell.length_c   1.000
_cell.angle_alpha   90.00
_cell.angle_beta   90.00
_cell.angle_gamma   90.00
#
_symmetry.space_group_name_H-M   'P 1'
#
loop_
_entity.id
_entity.type
_entity.pdbx_description
1 polymer ?
#
loop_
_entity_poly.entity_id
_entity_poly.type
_entity_poly.pdbx_seq_one_letter_code
_entity_poly.pdbx_strand_id
1 'polypeptide(L)'
;LKINGNLTLSYFDSDETTAPNNGSLNFELGNDATLSAVDNAENDLISVSGSLVVNRASVGDQFIVNVSPVEGVLDTANNYTLMRGASRTGTATAANYQVNFVDSTGTPVASRYTSAIALTGTSVNLDVNDGALNLTWSGPSGGDWDVNTTNNWNSGAQNFVNLDRVQFNGGGGSTVNVAENVSPGTVSVTNTAYTFEGADINSYSVNVRGNGTASFANTVGGNVSVANTCTLAGAGTFKDNVTVQSGGKLQVGGAALSGTVGTVSWNVDVNGTIGGDGNVNSSGQSPADALAGVESVGNWTGSWNGSGQNFEPVNLIDHNGIATSIDMVAVGFNGFSVQGSHPGQDGDGAWNKELINGYSNAGASVSPQVSIITVTQIPYGQYDIIAYFSSDNDSREGSVTDGATTYFFNTIGGPSVSGSNAVLTQASDTVDDATDPDANYAVFSGLSGSSQTITVNIPDFGGIAGIQIVGDPNSVSLIGETMFVLGDVSLQAGSTASFNIGDSGLSDRLDIAGNLGVADGFILEVLLDGSVSPGSLSAGDAWDLFDFGTSSGLFDELDFVLPSGLSSGLAWDTSSLLVDGVLSIVSLANAGDFNGDGVVNAADYTLWRDNLGAGDESAINNNGDGGGVTQSDYLVWRDNFGVVYGLNASTSANAPEPNSVLLLVCVFASGGALLRRTRFVVAQPSFAYASTNER
;
A
#
# COMPACT_ATOMS: atom_id res chain seq x y z
N LEU A 1 5.74 -29.87 -31.25
CA LEU A 1 5.85 -29.55 -32.70
C LEU A 1 5.68 -30.79 -33.59
N LYS A 2 4.79 -30.76 -34.60
CA LYS A 2 4.60 -31.86 -35.59
C LYS A 2 5.14 -31.47 -36.96
N ILE A 3 5.97 -32.33 -37.55
CA ILE A 3 6.55 -32.14 -38.90
C ILE A 3 6.14 -33.31 -39.81
N ASN A 4 5.33 -33.01 -40.82
CA ASN A 4 4.94 -33.95 -41.86
C ASN A 4 6.00 -33.95 -42.97
N GLY A 5 6.99 -34.84 -42.87
CA GLY A 5 8.11 -34.92 -43.79
C GLY A 5 9.42 -35.24 -43.08
N ASN A 6 10.53 -34.79 -43.64
CA ASN A 6 11.86 -34.94 -43.04
C ASN A 6 12.26 -33.64 -42.32
N LEU A 7 13.07 -33.76 -41.27
CA LEU A 7 13.72 -32.63 -40.60
C LEU A 7 15.24 -32.83 -40.67
N THR A 8 15.95 -31.81 -41.15
CA THR A 8 17.42 -31.75 -41.08
C THR A 8 17.82 -30.59 -40.18
N LEU A 9 18.54 -30.90 -39.11
CA LEU A 9 19.17 -29.92 -38.22
C LEU A 9 20.67 -29.84 -38.52
N SER A 10 21.15 -28.62 -38.65
CA SER A 10 22.56 -28.28 -38.83
C SER A 10 23.00 -27.38 -37.66
N TYR A 11 24.30 -27.40 -37.36
CA TYR A 11 24.95 -26.69 -36.25
C TYR A 11 24.60 -25.19 -36.15
N PHE A 12 24.55 -24.68 -34.91
CA PHE A 12 24.40 -23.27 -34.54
C PHE A 12 25.79 -22.66 -34.29
N ASP A 13 26.28 -21.81 -35.19
CA ASP A 13 27.65 -21.29 -35.12
C ASP A 13 27.88 -20.20 -34.08
N SER A 14 28.48 -20.55 -32.94
CA SER A 14 28.84 -19.59 -31.90
C SER A 14 30.10 -18.77 -32.22
N ASP A 15 30.89 -19.13 -33.24
CA ASP A 15 32.16 -18.46 -33.60
C ASP A 15 32.01 -17.51 -34.82
N GLU A 16 30.77 -17.22 -35.24
CA GLU A 16 30.51 -16.27 -36.31
C GLU A 16 30.71 -14.82 -35.83
N THR A 17 31.90 -14.27 -36.09
CA THR A 17 32.30 -12.88 -35.74
C THR A 17 31.40 -11.76 -36.29
N THR A 18 30.47 -12.08 -37.20
CA THR A 18 29.61 -11.08 -37.85
C THR A 18 28.12 -11.21 -37.50
N ALA A 19 27.70 -12.33 -36.92
CA ALA A 19 26.39 -12.54 -36.30
C ALA A 19 26.43 -13.92 -35.59
N PRO A 20 26.68 -14.01 -34.28
CA PRO A 20 26.74 -15.31 -33.63
C PRO A 20 25.38 -16.02 -33.82
N ASN A 21 25.41 -17.20 -34.44
CA ASN A 21 24.24 -18.04 -34.64
C ASN A 21 23.87 -18.67 -33.29
N ASN A 22 23.23 -17.89 -32.42
CA ASN A 22 22.81 -18.26 -31.06
C ASN A 22 21.51 -19.10 -31.05
N GLY A 23 21.39 -20.07 -31.96
CA GLY A 23 20.21 -20.93 -31.97
C GLY A 23 20.21 -21.89 -30.79
N SER A 24 19.04 -22.06 -30.16
CA SER A 24 18.81 -23.05 -29.12
C SER A 24 17.54 -23.86 -29.43
N LEU A 25 17.49 -25.07 -28.88
CA LEU A 25 16.27 -25.85 -28.77
C LEU A 25 15.75 -25.68 -27.35
N ASN A 26 14.57 -25.10 -27.19
CA ASN A 26 13.96 -24.90 -25.87
C ASN A 26 12.84 -25.94 -25.71
N PHE A 27 12.84 -26.65 -24.58
CA PHE A 27 11.85 -27.67 -24.25
C PHE A 27 11.27 -27.41 -22.87
N GLU A 28 9.94 -27.31 -22.82
CA GLU A 28 9.16 -27.36 -21.58
C GLU A 28 8.87 -28.81 -21.22
N LEU A 29 9.33 -29.25 -20.05
CA LEU A 29 9.19 -30.63 -19.59
C LEU A 29 8.55 -30.66 -18.19
N GLY A 30 7.54 -31.49 -18.01
CA GLY A 30 6.85 -31.71 -16.73
C GLY A 30 7.50 -32.79 -15.87
N ASN A 31 6.78 -33.28 -14.87
CA ASN A 31 7.30 -34.21 -13.87
C ASN A 31 7.17 -35.71 -14.20
N ASP A 32 6.54 -36.06 -15.33
CA ASP A 32 6.37 -37.43 -15.83
C ASP A 32 6.95 -37.56 -17.25
N ALA A 33 8.17 -38.11 -17.35
CA ALA A 33 8.82 -38.31 -18.65
C ALA A 33 8.23 -39.48 -19.46
N THR A 34 7.34 -40.29 -18.88
CA THR A 34 6.72 -41.41 -19.58
C THR A 34 5.70 -40.96 -20.62
N LEU A 35 5.14 -39.75 -20.45
CA LEU A 35 4.27 -39.12 -21.43
C LEU A 35 5.09 -38.66 -22.65
N SER A 36 5.11 -39.49 -23.69
CA SER A 36 5.83 -39.25 -24.96
C SER A 36 4.93 -39.23 -26.20
N ALA A 37 3.61 -39.16 -25.96
CA ALA A 37 2.62 -38.94 -27.00
C ALA A 37 2.67 -37.49 -27.48
N VAL A 38 2.35 -37.27 -28.75
CA VAL A 38 2.21 -35.89 -29.23
C VAL A 38 0.93 -35.30 -28.65
N ASP A 39 1.00 -34.03 -28.24
CA ASP A 39 -0.09 -33.29 -27.58
C ASP A 39 -0.46 -33.88 -26.20
N ASN A 40 0.54 -34.38 -25.45
CA ASN A 40 0.37 -34.87 -24.08
C ASN A 40 0.15 -33.77 -23.03
N ALA A 41 0.23 -32.49 -23.41
CA ALA A 41 0.17 -31.29 -22.56
C ALA A 41 1.29 -31.12 -21.52
N GLU A 42 2.18 -32.09 -21.34
CA GLU A 42 3.19 -32.08 -20.27
C GLU A 42 4.62 -31.93 -20.76
N ASN A 43 4.98 -32.59 -21.86
CA ASN A 43 6.35 -32.59 -22.37
C ASN A 43 6.39 -32.16 -23.82
N ASP A 44 7.21 -31.14 -24.09
CA ASP A 44 7.52 -30.74 -25.44
C ASP A 44 8.20 -31.87 -26.22
N LEU A 45 7.72 -32.05 -27.45
CA LEU A 45 8.22 -33.05 -28.38
C LEU A 45 8.26 -32.50 -29.80
N ILE A 46 9.41 -32.64 -30.46
CA ILE A 46 9.51 -32.51 -31.92
C ILE A 46 9.25 -33.89 -32.54
N SER A 47 8.07 -34.06 -33.13
CA SER A 47 7.65 -35.30 -33.78
C SER A 47 7.73 -35.17 -35.30
N VAL A 48 8.60 -35.95 -35.93
CA VAL A 48 8.87 -35.97 -37.36
C VAL A 48 8.31 -37.27 -37.97
N SER A 49 7.47 -37.17 -39.00
CA SER A 49 6.89 -38.36 -39.64
C SER A 49 7.88 -39.14 -40.52
N GLY A 50 8.92 -38.46 -41.03
CA GLY A 50 9.99 -39.00 -41.87
C GLY A 50 11.33 -39.07 -41.16
N SER A 51 12.42 -38.83 -41.89
CA SER A 51 13.79 -38.89 -41.35
C SER A 51 14.12 -37.65 -40.53
N LEU A 52 14.66 -37.87 -39.32
CA LEU A 52 15.32 -36.87 -38.50
C LEU A 52 16.83 -36.96 -38.72
N VAL A 53 17.42 -35.96 -39.36
CA VAL A 53 18.86 -35.89 -39.65
C VAL A 53 19.49 -34.80 -38.79
N VAL A 54 20.43 -35.15 -37.92
CA VAL A 54 21.15 -34.15 -37.10
C VAL A 54 22.64 -34.21 -37.41
N ASN A 55 23.16 -33.13 -38.01
CA ASN A 55 24.53 -33.06 -38.48
C ASN A 55 25.36 -32.06 -37.68
N ARG A 56 26.58 -32.46 -37.32
CA ARG A 56 27.64 -31.55 -36.86
C ARG A 56 28.55 -31.18 -38.04
N ALA A 57 29.08 -29.97 -38.05
CA ALA A 57 30.11 -29.53 -38.98
C ALA A 57 31.51 -29.88 -38.45
N SER A 58 31.74 -29.75 -37.15
CA SER A 58 32.97 -30.11 -36.43
C SER A 58 32.69 -30.93 -35.16
N VAL A 59 33.73 -31.41 -34.48
CA VAL A 59 33.59 -32.19 -33.23
C VAL A 59 33.25 -31.29 -32.03
N GLY A 60 33.63 -30.00 -32.08
CA GLY A 60 33.40 -29.03 -31.00
C GLY A 60 32.03 -28.33 -31.04
N ASP A 61 31.26 -28.56 -32.11
CA ASP A 61 29.94 -27.98 -32.32
C ASP A 61 28.93 -28.41 -31.25
N GLN A 62 28.13 -27.45 -30.77
CA GLN A 62 27.10 -27.68 -29.76
C GLN A 62 25.71 -27.27 -30.27
N PHE A 63 24.73 -28.13 -30.01
CA PHE A 63 23.31 -27.82 -30.01
C PHE A 63 22.95 -27.43 -28.57
N ILE A 64 22.65 -26.15 -28.35
CA ILE A 64 22.18 -25.70 -27.05
C ILE A 64 20.74 -26.21 -26.86
N VAL A 65 20.52 -26.93 -25.76
CA VAL A 65 19.22 -27.46 -25.36
C VAL A 65 18.87 -26.85 -24.02
N ASN A 66 17.94 -25.91 -23.99
CA ASN A 66 17.45 -25.33 -22.75
C ASN A 66 16.22 -26.13 -22.29
N VAL A 67 16.21 -26.51 -21.02
CA VAL A 67 15.17 -27.34 -20.41
C VAL A 67 14.51 -26.56 -19.28
N SER A 68 13.21 -26.33 -19.41
CA SER A 68 12.35 -25.65 -18.43
C SER A 68 11.52 -26.68 -17.66
N PRO A 69 11.73 -26.88 -16.35
CA PRO A 69 10.86 -27.72 -15.52
C PRO A 69 9.53 -27.00 -15.22
N VAL A 70 8.56 -27.08 -16.11
CA VAL A 70 7.33 -26.26 -16.04
C VAL A 70 6.45 -26.53 -14.81
N GLU A 71 6.62 -27.70 -14.18
CA GLU A 71 5.95 -28.05 -12.91
C GLU A 71 6.88 -27.91 -11.69
N GLY A 72 8.01 -27.24 -11.87
CA GLY A 72 9.02 -26.98 -10.84
C GLY A 72 9.88 -28.19 -10.47
N VAL A 73 9.72 -29.32 -11.16
CA VAL A 73 10.53 -30.53 -10.98
C VAL A 73 10.53 -31.38 -12.25
N LEU A 74 11.65 -32.02 -12.56
CA LEU A 74 11.78 -33.04 -13.60
C LEU A 74 11.71 -34.45 -13.02
N ASP A 75 11.20 -35.38 -13.82
CA ASP A 75 11.35 -36.82 -13.66
C ASP A 75 12.82 -37.22 -13.80
N THR A 76 13.33 -37.91 -12.79
CA THR A 76 14.71 -38.41 -12.75
C THR A 76 14.77 -39.93 -12.80
N ALA A 77 13.61 -40.58 -12.91
CA ALA A 77 13.47 -42.03 -13.01
C ALA A 77 13.33 -42.52 -14.46
N ASN A 78 12.92 -41.66 -15.39
CA ASN A 78 12.68 -42.01 -16.78
C ASN A 78 13.32 -41.01 -17.76
N ASN A 79 13.42 -41.42 -19.02
CA ASN A 79 14.01 -40.61 -20.08
C ASN A 79 12.94 -39.82 -20.84
N TYR A 80 13.17 -38.52 -21.01
CA TYR A 80 12.37 -37.68 -21.88
C TYR A 80 12.69 -37.94 -23.35
N THR A 81 11.68 -37.92 -24.20
CA THR A 81 11.88 -37.94 -25.66
C THR A 81 11.76 -36.51 -26.20
N LEU A 82 12.90 -35.87 -26.50
CA LEU A 82 12.91 -34.49 -27.02
C LEU A 82 12.54 -34.43 -28.51
N MET A 83 13.10 -35.37 -29.28
CA MET A 83 12.86 -35.45 -30.73
C MET A 83 12.67 -36.89 -31.17
N ARG A 84 11.74 -37.13 -32.10
CA ARG A 84 11.48 -38.46 -32.67
C ARG A 84 11.24 -38.38 -34.18
N GLY A 85 11.79 -39.33 -34.92
CA GLY A 85 11.56 -39.54 -36.35
C GLY A 85 11.28 -41.02 -36.69
N ALA A 86 10.85 -41.29 -37.93
CA ALA A 86 10.77 -42.67 -38.45
C ALA A 86 12.15 -43.34 -38.50
N SER A 87 13.20 -42.54 -38.68
CA SER A 87 14.61 -42.90 -38.53
C SER A 87 15.40 -41.69 -38.05
N ARG A 88 16.43 -41.90 -37.23
CA ARG A 88 17.42 -40.86 -36.91
C ARG A 88 18.76 -41.20 -37.56
N THR A 89 19.33 -40.23 -38.28
CA THR A 89 20.65 -40.34 -38.92
C THR A 89 21.45 -39.04 -38.75
N GLY A 90 22.67 -38.99 -39.28
CA GLY A 90 23.53 -37.81 -39.25
C GLY A 90 24.81 -38.04 -38.45
N THR A 91 25.64 -36.99 -38.37
CA THR A 91 26.99 -37.05 -37.79
C THR A 91 27.08 -36.60 -36.33
N ALA A 92 26.01 -36.01 -35.77
CA ALA A 92 25.99 -35.55 -34.39
C ALA A 92 26.00 -36.73 -33.39
N THR A 93 26.76 -36.56 -32.32
CA THR A 93 26.83 -37.49 -31.17
C THR A 93 26.22 -36.86 -29.93
N ALA A 94 26.01 -37.63 -28.85
CA ALA A 94 25.49 -37.11 -27.59
C ALA A 94 26.31 -35.93 -27.04
N ALA A 95 27.64 -35.95 -27.21
CA ALA A 95 28.53 -34.86 -26.78
C ALA A 95 28.34 -33.53 -27.53
N ASN A 96 27.60 -33.54 -28.65
CA ASN A 96 27.30 -32.32 -29.39
C ASN A 96 26.05 -31.61 -28.86
N TYR A 97 25.42 -32.09 -27.79
CA TYR A 97 24.28 -31.42 -27.17
C TYR A 97 24.73 -30.86 -25.83
N GLN A 98 24.64 -29.55 -25.66
CA GLN A 98 24.83 -28.91 -24.37
C GLN A 98 23.47 -28.63 -23.76
N VAL A 99 23.18 -29.30 -22.66
CA VAL A 99 21.92 -29.13 -21.94
C VAL A 99 22.12 -28.09 -20.85
N ASN A 100 21.26 -27.07 -20.83
CA ASN A 100 21.14 -26.11 -19.75
C ASN A 100 19.77 -26.27 -19.09
N PHE A 101 19.73 -26.26 -17.78
CA PHE A 101 18.47 -26.08 -17.04
C PHE A 101 18.26 -24.59 -16.82
N VAL A 102 17.05 -24.11 -17.09
CA VAL A 102 16.74 -22.69 -17.04
C VAL A 102 15.68 -22.38 -15.98
N ASP A 103 15.70 -21.15 -15.49
CA ASP A 103 14.62 -20.60 -14.66
C ASP A 103 13.37 -20.25 -15.49
N SER A 104 12.31 -19.77 -14.84
CA SER A 104 11.06 -19.39 -15.51
C SER A 104 11.19 -18.22 -16.49
N THR A 105 12.32 -17.51 -16.49
CA THR A 105 12.63 -16.46 -17.49
C THR A 105 13.37 -17.00 -18.71
N GLY A 106 13.72 -18.29 -18.70
CA GLY A 106 14.53 -18.92 -19.74
C GLY A 106 16.04 -18.71 -19.55
N THR A 107 16.47 -18.20 -18.40
CA THR A 107 17.88 -17.95 -18.10
C THR A 107 18.54 -19.22 -17.55
N PRO A 108 19.70 -19.67 -18.09
CA PRO A 108 20.45 -20.80 -17.53
C PRO A 108 20.85 -20.58 -16.07
N VAL A 109 20.54 -21.56 -15.21
CA VAL A 109 20.86 -21.52 -13.78
C VAL A 109 21.65 -22.75 -13.35
N ALA A 110 22.56 -22.56 -12.39
CA ALA A 110 23.21 -23.68 -11.73
C ALA A 110 22.19 -24.43 -10.87
N SER A 111 21.98 -25.71 -11.16
CA SER A 111 21.02 -26.56 -10.44
C SER A 111 21.67 -27.85 -9.97
N ARG A 112 20.92 -28.67 -9.22
CA ARG A 112 21.34 -30.03 -8.83
C ARG A 112 21.18 -31.04 -9.96
N TYR A 113 20.43 -30.72 -11.00
CA TYR A 113 20.20 -31.61 -12.11
C TYR A 113 21.49 -31.82 -12.91
N THR A 114 21.76 -33.08 -13.21
CA THR A 114 22.73 -33.49 -14.20
C THR A 114 21.98 -34.12 -15.39
N SER A 115 22.63 -34.19 -16.55
CA SER A 115 21.97 -34.67 -17.76
C SER A 115 22.89 -35.48 -18.66
N ALA A 116 22.27 -36.39 -19.41
CA ALA A 116 22.92 -37.12 -20.49
C ALA A 116 21.98 -37.23 -21.69
N ILE A 117 22.53 -37.10 -22.90
CA ILE A 117 21.76 -37.34 -24.13
C ILE A 117 21.92 -38.78 -24.58
N ALA A 118 20.80 -39.46 -24.76
CA ALA A 118 20.74 -40.82 -25.29
C ALA A 118 20.17 -40.82 -26.72
N LEU A 119 20.95 -41.39 -27.64
CA LEU A 119 20.61 -41.45 -29.06
C LEU A 119 20.23 -42.88 -29.47
N THR A 120 18.98 -43.11 -29.90
CA THR A 120 18.49 -44.43 -30.36
C THR A 120 18.59 -44.64 -31.88
N GLY A 121 17.80 -45.51 -32.53
CA GLY A 121 17.69 -45.52 -34.00
C GLY A 121 16.73 -44.46 -34.55
N THR A 122 15.94 -43.82 -33.69
CA THR A 122 14.75 -43.06 -34.07
C THR A 122 14.54 -41.78 -33.26
N SER A 123 15.25 -41.58 -32.15
CA SER A 123 14.96 -40.47 -31.22
C SER A 123 16.20 -39.84 -30.60
N VAL A 124 16.07 -38.59 -30.17
CA VAL A 124 16.98 -37.92 -29.25
C VAL A 124 16.29 -37.86 -27.90
N ASN A 125 16.86 -38.53 -26.91
CA ASN A 125 16.30 -38.61 -25.57
C ASN A 125 17.20 -37.88 -24.58
N LEU A 126 16.59 -37.32 -23.54
CA LEU A 126 17.26 -36.69 -22.42
C LEU A 126 17.05 -37.55 -21.18
N ASP A 127 18.16 -37.96 -20.59
CA ASP A 127 18.24 -38.61 -19.29
C ASP A 127 18.60 -37.52 -18.26
N VAL A 128 17.70 -37.27 -17.31
CA VAL A 128 17.90 -36.29 -16.24
C VAL A 128 18.24 -37.06 -14.97
N ASN A 129 19.38 -36.76 -14.38
CA ASN A 129 19.92 -37.43 -13.20
C ASN A 129 20.07 -36.43 -12.05
N ASP A 130 20.11 -36.94 -10.82
CA ASP A 130 20.01 -36.13 -9.60
C ASP A 130 18.78 -35.20 -9.63
N GLY A 131 18.51 -34.42 -8.59
CA GLY A 131 17.36 -33.54 -8.69
C GLY A 131 17.16 -32.55 -7.57
N ALA A 132 16.14 -31.72 -7.79
CA ALA A 132 15.64 -30.77 -6.82
C ALA A 132 15.40 -31.44 -5.46
N LEU A 133 15.92 -30.82 -4.40
CA LEU A 133 15.59 -31.19 -3.04
C LEU A 133 14.28 -30.52 -2.60
N ASN A 134 13.66 -31.13 -1.60
CA ASN A 134 12.59 -30.50 -0.83
C ASN A 134 13.21 -29.81 0.38
N LEU A 135 13.22 -28.49 0.36
CA LEU A 135 13.82 -27.66 1.39
C LEU A 135 12.74 -27.01 2.23
N THR A 136 12.81 -27.19 3.54
CA THR A 136 11.94 -26.50 4.50
C THR A 136 12.72 -25.34 5.11
N TRP A 137 12.16 -24.15 5.08
CA TRP A 137 12.77 -22.97 5.68
C TRP A 137 12.99 -23.17 7.18
N SER A 138 14.20 -22.85 7.64
CA SER A 138 14.60 -22.94 9.05
C SER A 138 15.51 -21.78 9.48
N GLY A 139 15.59 -20.73 8.67
CA GLY A 139 16.36 -19.52 8.98
C GLY A 139 15.72 -18.67 10.10
N PRO A 140 16.48 -17.74 10.68
CA PRO A 140 15.92 -16.75 11.62
C PRO A 140 15.00 -15.76 10.89
N SER A 141 14.26 -14.94 11.64
CA SER A 141 13.49 -13.84 11.04
C SER A 141 14.44 -12.78 10.49
N GLY A 142 14.20 -12.31 9.28
CA GLY A 142 15.14 -11.48 8.51
C GLY A 142 16.34 -12.26 7.96
N GLY A 143 16.30 -13.60 7.99
CA GLY A 143 17.37 -14.45 7.48
C GLY A 143 17.42 -14.48 5.95
N ASP A 144 18.63 -14.62 5.42
CA ASP A 144 18.91 -14.56 3.98
C ASP A 144 18.49 -15.84 3.23
N TRP A 145 17.58 -15.74 2.28
CA TRP A 145 17.44 -16.72 1.21
C TRP A 145 18.42 -16.35 0.08
N ASP A 146 19.52 -17.10 0.02
CA ASP A 146 20.60 -16.94 -0.95
C ASP A 146 20.87 -18.24 -1.73
N VAL A 147 21.68 -18.15 -2.79
CA VAL A 147 22.02 -19.29 -3.62
C VAL A 147 23.33 -19.91 -3.15
N ASN A 148 23.26 -21.17 -2.73
CA ASN A 148 24.40 -22.04 -2.42
C ASN A 148 25.36 -21.50 -1.35
N THR A 149 24.89 -20.60 -0.47
CA THR A 149 25.75 -19.91 0.51
C THR A 149 25.38 -20.27 1.95
N THR A 150 24.14 -20.02 2.37
CA THR A 150 23.74 -20.15 3.77
C THR A 150 23.03 -21.46 4.06
N ASN A 151 23.43 -22.13 5.15
CA ASN A 151 22.78 -23.34 5.64
C ASN A 151 21.62 -22.99 6.57
N ASN A 152 20.49 -22.61 6.00
CA ASN A 152 19.27 -22.25 6.72
C ASN A 152 18.03 -23.03 6.26
N TRP A 153 18.24 -24.12 5.52
CA TRP A 153 17.19 -25.05 5.12
C TRP A 153 17.30 -26.38 5.86
N ASN A 154 16.15 -27.02 6.09
CA ASN A 154 16.03 -28.33 6.73
C ASN A 154 16.79 -28.40 8.07
N SER A 155 16.44 -27.50 8.99
CA SER A 155 17.08 -27.34 10.31
C SER A 155 18.56 -26.94 10.21
N GLY A 156 18.89 -26.09 9.24
CA GLY A 156 20.24 -25.59 8.99
C GLY A 156 21.22 -26.65 8.46
N ALA A 157 20.70 -27.74 7.89
CA ALA A 157 21.53 -28.82 7.34
C ALA A 157 21.89 -28.62 5.87
N GLN A 158 21.17 -27.74 5.16
CA GLN A 158 21.26 -27.59 3.71
C GLN A 158 21.23 -26.12 3.31
N ASN A 159 21.89 -25.83 2.19
CA ASN A 159 21.77 -24.59 1.43
C ASN A 159 20.78 -24.76 0.27
N PHE A 160 20.20 -23.65 -0.17
CA PHE A 160 19.36 -23.61 -1.37
C PHE A 160 20.20 -23.65 -2.64
N VAL A 161 19.75 -24.39 -3.65
CA VAL A 161 20.28 -24.33 -5.02
C VAL A 161 19.11 -24.09 -5.96
N ASN A 162 19.31 -23.34 -7.05
CA ASN A 162 18.23 -23.07 -7.99
C ASN A 162 17.59 -24.36 -8.50
N LEU A 163 16.29 -24.27 -8.73
CA LEU A 163 15.35 -25.35 -9.03
C LEU A 163 15.04 -26.30 -7.86
N ASP A 164 15.60 -26.09 -6.67
CA ASP A 164 15.09 -26.75 -5.46
C ASP A 164 13.64 -26.32 -5.17
N ARG A 165 12.87 -27.21 -4.56
CA ARG A 165 11.50 -26.93 -4.11
C ARG A 165 11.54 -26.46 -2.67
N VAL A 166 11.02 -25.27 -2.41
CA VAL A 166 11.08 -24.64 -1.09
C VAL A 166 9.71 -24.60 -0.43
N GLN A 167 9.69 -24.85 0.87
CA GLN A 167 8.50 -24.80 1.70
C GLN A 167 8.74 -23.93 2.93
N PHE A 168 7.81 -23.02 3.18
CA PHE A 168 7.73 -22.16 4.35
C PHE A 168 6.51 -22.60 5.16
N ASN A 169 6.73 -23.27 6.29
CA ASN A 169 5.68 -24.01 7.01
C ASN A 169 5.60 -23.74 8.52
N GLY A 170 6.28 -22.71 9.01
CA GLY A 170 6.41 -22.40 10.44
C GLY A 170 7.67 -22.96 11.10
N GLY A 171 8.54 -23.66 10.34
CA GLY A 171 9.81 -24.18 10.85
C GLY A 171 10.91 -23.14 11.09
N GLY A 172 10.79 -21.95 10.51
CA GLY A 172 11.74 -20.84 10.62
C GLY A 172 11.06 -19.49 10.78
N GLY A 173 11.84 -18.42 10.98
CA GLY A 173 11.35 -17.05 11.19
C GLY A 173 10.55 -16.51 10.01
N SER A 174 9.53 -15.70 10.32
CA SER A 174 8.48 -15.29 9.37
C SER A 174 8.89 -14.23 8.35
N THR A 175 9.91 -13.42 8.61
CA THR A 175 10.46 -12.51 7.59
C THR A 175 11.63 -13.19 6.89
N VAL A 176 11.64 -13.19 5.56
CA VAL A 176 12.65 -13.81 4.70
C VAL A 176 13.25 -12.74 3.81
N ASN A 177 14.56 -12.51 3.94
CA ASN A 177 15.29 -11.58 3.08
C ASN A 177 15.79 -12.33 1.84
N VAL A 178 15.25 -12.05 0.65
CA VAL A 178 15.75 -12.60 -0.61
C VAL A 178 17.01 -11.83 -0.99
N ALA A 179 18.17 -12.34 -0.59
CA ALA A 179 19.43 -11.60 -0.63
C ALA A 179 19.98 -11.40 -2.07
N GLU A 180 19.58 -12.25 -3.00
CA GLU A 180 19.89 -12.19 -4.43
C GLU A 180 18.76 -12.86 -5.23
N ASN A 181 18.74 -12.71 -6.55
CA ASN A 181 17.71 -13.36 -7.37
C ASN A 181 17.76 -14.88 -7.22
N VAL A 182 16.66 -15.48 -6.77
CA VAL A 182 16.54 -16.93 -6.56
C VAL A 182 15.57 -17.53 -7.58
N SER A 183 15.84 -18.76 -8.02
CA SER A 183 15.01 -19.45 -9.01
C SER A 183 14.52 -20.81 -8.50
N PRO A 184 13.65 -20.85 -7.48
CA PRO A 184 13.15 -22.11 -6.94
C PRO A 184 12.21 -22.81 -7.93
N GLY A 185 12.25 -24.15 -7.96
CA GLY A 185 11.32 -24.93 -8.77
C GLY A 185 9.87 -24.63 -8.37
N THR A 186 9.59 -24.69 -7.07
CA THR A 186 8.30 -24.30 -6.51
C THR A 186 8.48 -23.57 -5.19
N VAL A 187 7.65 -22.57 -4.92
CA VAL A 187 7.49 -21.98 -3.59
C VAL A 187 6.18 -22.47 -2.99
N SER A 188 6.21 -23.00 -1.77
CA SER A 188 5.01 -23.33 -1.01
C SER A 188 5.00 -22.65 0.35
N VAL A 189 3.91 -21.98 0.68
CA VAL A 189 3.70 -21.34 1.99
C VAL A 189 2.52 -22.01 2.67
N THR A 190 2.72 -22.47 3.91
CA THR A 190 1.73 -23.29 4.63
C THR A 190 1.65 -22.94 6.12
N ASN A 191 0.45 -23.04 6.70
CA ASN A 191 0.15 -23.00 8.14
C ASN A 191 0.50 -21.71 8.92
N THR A 192 1.28 -20.78 8.36
CA THR A 192 1.70 -19.54 9.03
C THR A 192 1.92 -18.43 8.01
N ALA A 193 2.05 -17.20 8.51
CA ALA A 193 2.43 -16.04 7.73
C ALA A 193 3.95 -15.97 7.50
N TYR A 194 4.31 -15.66 6.26
CA TYR A 194 5.66 -15.32 5.83
C TYR A 194 5.65 -14.04 4.99
N THR A 195 6.61 -13.17 5.24
CA THR A 195 6.89 -11.97 4.45
C THR A 195 8.22 -12.15 3.71
N PHE A 196 8.21 -11.85 2.42
CA PHE A 196 9.36 -11.91 1.54
C PHE A 196 9.71 -10.50 1.06
N GLU A 197 10.97 -10.14 1.22
CA GLU A 197 11.52 -8.82 0.87
C GLU A 197 12.83 -9.00 0.10
N GLY A 198 13.36 -7.95 -0.51
CA GLY A 198 14.61 -8.01 -1.26
C GLY A 198 14.45 -8.33 -2.76
N ALA A 199 15.34 -9.17 -3.29
CA ALA A 199 15.51 -9.43 -4.72
C ALA A 199 14.40 -10.33 -5.34
N ASP A 200 14.49 -10.63 -6.64
CA ASP A 200 13.42 -11.33 -7.37
C ASP A 200 13.36 -12.84 -7.06
N ILE A 201 12.14 -13.39 -7.11
CA ILE A 201 11.88 -14.83 -6.97
C ILE A 201 11.36 -15.36 -8.32
N ASN A 202 12.24 -15.93 -9.15
CA ASN A 202 11.90 -16.50 -10.45
C ASN A 202 11.44 -17.96 -10.31
N SER A 203 10.31 -18.19 -9.66
CA SER A 203 9.76 -19.55 -9.52
C SER A 203 8.99 -20.01 -10.76
N TYR A 204 8.74 -21.32 -10.88
CA TYR A 204 7.77 -21.86 -11.84
C TYR A 204 6.35 -21.92 -11.26
N SER A 205 6.20 -22.00 -9.93
CA SER A 205 4.89 -21.90 -9.29
C SER A 205 4.97 -21.48 -7.83
N VAL A 206 3.94 -20.76 -7.39
CA VAL A 206 3.75 -20.38 -5.98
C VAL A 206 2.44 -20.94 -5.46
N ASN A 207 2.50 -21.63 -4.32
CA ASN A 207 1.36 -22.36 -3.76
C ASN A 207 1.14 -21.98 -2.29
N VAL A 208 0.10 -21.21 -2.00
CA VAL A 208 -0.30 -20.85 -0.62
C VAL A 208 -1.41 -21.80 -0.14
N ARG A 209 -1.12 -22.65 0.86
CA ARG A 209 -1.99 -23.79 1.27
C ARG A 209 -2.08 -23.94 2.79
N GLY A 210 -3.01 -24.76 3.29
CA GLY A 210 -3.08 -25.15 4.72
C GLY A 210 -3.12 -23.97 5.70
N ASN A 211 -3.83 -22.89 5.38
CA ASN A 211 -3.93 -21.65 6.17
C ASN A 211 -2.66 -20.77 6.17
N GLY A 212 -1.81 -20.91 5.15
CA GLY A 212 -0.63 -20.05 4.99
C GLY A 212 -1.00 -18.62 4.58
N THR A 213 -0.17 -17.66 4.96
CA THR A 213 -0.18 -16.30 4.38
C THR A 213 1.18 -16.02 3.76
N ALA A 214 1.20 -15.63 2.49
CA ALA A 214 2.42 -15.26 1.79
C ALA A 214 2.35 -13.79 1.39
N SER A 215 3.20 -12.95 1.99
CA SER A 215 3.29 -11.53 1.68
C SER A 215 4.56 -11.27 0.87
N PHE A 216 4.45 -10.77 -0.35
CA PHE A 216 5.61 -10.49 -1.21
C PHE A 216 5.75 -8.99 -1.46
N ALA A 217 6.95 -8.46 -1.27
CA ALA A 217 7.37 -7.16 -1.79
C ALA A 217 8.24 -7.30 -3.07
N ASN A 218 8.53 -8.52 -3.48
CA ASN A 218 9.44 -8.85 -4.58
C ASN A 218 8.73 -8.88 -5.95
N THR A 219 9.50 -9.00 -7.02
CA THR A 219 9.00 -9.55 -8.29
C THR A 219 8.98 -11.08 -8.22
N VAL A 220 7.84 -11.69 -8.50
CA VAL A 220 7.59 -13.13 -8.35
C VAL A 220 7.19 -13.72 -9.71
N GLY A 221 7.92 -14.73 -10.15
CA GLY A 221 7.57 -15.57 -11.31
C GLY A 221 6.82 -16.83 -10.91
N GLY A 222 6.11 -17.40 -11.89
CA GLY A 222 5.33 -18.61 -11.77
C GLY A 222 3.87 -18.34 -11.43
N ASN A 223 2.98 -19.20 -11.94
CA ASN A 223 1.55 -19.11 -11.61
C ASN A 223 1.36 -19.25 -10.09
N VAL A 224 0.53 -18.36 -9.52
CA VAL A 224 0.21 -18.34 -8.10
C VAL A 224 -1.15 -18.97 -7.84
N SER A 225 -1.21 -19.91 -6.90
CA SER A 225 -2.46 -20.49 -6.42
C SER A 225 -2.64 -20.25 -4.92
N VAL A 226 -3.76 -19.63 -4.56
CA VAL A 226 -4.17 -19.37 -3.19
C VAL A 226 -5.35 -20.27 -2.83
N ALA A 227 -5.14 -21.21 -1.92
CA ALA A 227 -6.16 -22.15 -1.50
C ALA A 227 -7.13 -21.57 -0.44
N ASN A 228 -8.16 -22.34 -0.09
CA ASN A 228 -9.09 -22.02 0.99
C ASN A 228 -8.35 -21.64 2.29
N THR A 229 -8.81 -20.59 2.97
CA THR A 229 -8.29 -20.00 4.22
C THR A 229 -6.86 -19.45 4.14
N CYS A 230 -6.29 -19.40 2.95
CA CYS A 230 -4.97 -18.85 2.72
C CYS A 230 -5.05 -17.42 2.21
N THR A 231 -3.97 -16.67 2.41
CA THR A 231 -3.87 -15.28 1.95
C THR A 231 -2.61 -15.08 1.11
N LEU A 232 -2.76 -14.46 -0.06
CA LEU A 232 -1.67 -13.79 -0.77
C LEU A 232 -1.75 -12.30 -0.44
N ALA A 233 -0.66 -11.71 0.04
CA ALA A 233 -0.59 -10.34 0.52
C ALA A 233 0.60 -9.56 -0.07
N GLY A 234 0.64 -8.25 0.22
CA GLY A 234 1.78 -7.38 -0.09
C GLY A 234 1.61 -6.54 -1.36
N ALA A 235 2.69 -5.86 -1.75
CA ALA A 235 2.73 -4.90 -2.85
C ALA A 235 3.74 -5.31 -3.95
N GLY A 236 4.01 -6.61 -4.07
CA GLY A 236 4.92 -7.16 -5.06
C GLY A 236 4.37 -7.17 -6.49
N THR A 237 5.20 -7.60 -7.43
CA THR A 237 4.83 -7.80 -8.84
C THR A 237 4.81 -9.27 -9.19
N PHE A 238 3.69 -9.79 -9.69
CA PHE A 238 3.54 -11.17 -10.16
C PHE A 238 3.62 -11.20 -11.69
N LYS A 239 4.59 -11.95 -12.24
CA LYS A 239 4.82 -12.00 -13.70
C LYS A 239 3.78 -12.83 -14.46
N ASP A 240 3.15 -13.77 -13.77
CA ASP A 240 2.23 -14.76 -14.34
C ASP A 240 0.85 -14.68 -13.68
N ASN A 241 0.01 -15.68 -13.89
CA ASN A 241 -1.39 -15.63 -13.45
C ASN A 241 -1.52 -15.85 -11.94
N VAL A 242 -2.49 -15.18 -11.33
CA VAL A 242 -2.89 -15.36 -9.93
C VAL A 242 -4.29 -15.98 -9.90
N THR A 243 -4.43 -17.13 -9.25
CA THR A 243 -5.72 -17.79 -9.04
C THR A 243 -6.03 -17.89 -7.55
N VAL A 244 -7.14 -17.28 -7.13
CA VAL A 244 -7.64 -17.32 -5.77
C VAL A 244 -8.85 -18.25 -5.73
N GLN A 245 -8.68 -19.37 -5.05
CA GLN A 245 -9.71 -20.41 -4.94
C GLN A 245 -10.76 -20.02 -3.89
N SER A 246 -11.89 -20.72 -3.91
CA SER A 246 -12.94 -20.56 -2.89
C SER A 246 -12.39 -20.57 -1.46
N GLY A 247 -12.71 -19.52 -0.70
CA GLY A 247 -12.24 -19.28 0.67
C GLY A 247 -10.81 -18.74 0.79
N GLY A 248 -10.07 -18.59 -0.32
CA GLY A 248 -8.78 -17.92 -0.36
C GLY A 248 -8.93 -16.39 -0.43
N LYS A 249 -7.92 -15.66 0.02
CA LYS A 249 -7.89 -14.20 0.05
C LYS A 249 -6.70 -13.65 -0.75
N LEU A 250 -6.96 -12.66 -1.59
CA LEU A 250 -5.97 -11.73 -2.11
C LEU A 250 -6.08 -10.45 -1.29
N GLN A 251 -4.99 -9.99 -0.73
CA GLN A 251 -4.94 -8.75 0.02
C GLN A 251 -3.91 -7.86 -0.66
N VAL A 252 -4.36 -6.74 -1.22
CA VAL A 252 -3.40 -5.75 -1.71
C VAL A 252 -2.84 -5.06 -0.48
N GLY A 253 -1.51 -5.05 -0.40
CA GLY A 253 -0.82 -4.53 0.76
C GLY A 253 -0.82 -5.45 1.99
N GLY A 254 -0.13 -5.01 3.04
CA GLY A 254 0.09 -5.80 4.27
C GLY A 254 -0.10 -5.04 5.58
N ALA A 255 -0.17 -3.71 5.54
CA ALA A 255 -0.31 -2.83 6.70
C ALA A 255 -1.51 -1.88 6.52
N ALA A 256 -1.89 -1.16 7.59
CA ALA A 256 -2.68 0.08 7.44
C ALA A 256 -1.94 1.01 6.46
N LEU A 257 -2.63 1.92 5.77
CA LEU A 257 -2.00 2.82 4.80
C LEU A 257 -0.82 3.52 5.50
N SER A 258 0.39 3.28 5.01
CA SER A 258 1.60 3.62 5.75
C SER A 258 1.83 5.12 5.73
N GLY A 259 1.58 5.76 6.86
CA GLY A 259 1.85 7.17 7.10
C GLY A 259 2.09 7.42 8.57
N THR A 260 3.17 6.88 9.16
CA THR A 260 3.59 7.36 10.47
C THR A 260 4.19 8.75 10.30
N VAL A 261 3.37 9.79 10.43
CA VAL A 261 3.86 11.15 10.63
C VAL A 261 4.38 11.24 12.06
N GLY A 262 5.67 11.51 12.19
CA GLY A 262 6.31 11.68 13.48
C GLY A 262 7.46 12.68 13.42
N THR A 263 7.80 13.26 14.56
CA THR A 263 9.02 14.07 14.69
C THR A 263 10.25 13.17 14.66
N VAL A 264 11.14 13.41 13.70
CA VAL A 264 12.48 12.80 13.64
C VAL A 264 13.49 13.81 14.19
N SER A 265 14.30 13.40 15.16
CA SER A 265 15.16 14.32 15.91
C SER A 265 16.61 13.86 15.96
N TRP A 266 17.54 14.80 15.81
CA TRP A 266 18.97 14.55 15.94
C TRP A 266 19.67 15.68 16.70
N ASN A 267 20.66 15.36 17.54
CA ASN A 267 21.44 16.36 18.28
C ASN A 267 22.95 16.08 18.31
N VAL A 268 23.72 17.13 18.57
CA VAL A 268 25.16 17.04 18.84
C VAL A 268 25.38 16.59 20.27
N ASP A 269 25.92 15.38 20.42
CA ASP A 269 26.19 14.75 21.71
C ASP A 269 27.64 15.02 22.15
N VAL A 270 27.91 16.28 22.52
CA VAL A 270 29.18 16.72 23.10
C VAL A 270 28.87 17.40 24.43
N ASN A 271 29.01 16.63 25.51
CA ASN A 271 28.47 17.02 26.83
C ASN A 271 26.96 17.35 26.80
N GLY A 272 26.21 16.81 25.83
CA GLY A 272 24.82 17.14 25.52
C GLY A 272 23.95 15.90 25.35
N THR A 273 24.02 14.97 26.32
CA THR A 273 23.37 13.66 26.20
C THR A 273 21.93 13.72 26.69
N ILE A 274 21.00 13.74 25.74
CA ILE A 274 19.56 13.64 26.03
C ILE A 274 19.30 12.28 26.70
N GLY A 275 18.76 12.30 27.94
CA GLY A 275 18.56 11.10 28.76
C GLY A 275 19.71 10.74 29.71
N GLY A 276 20.82 11.50 29.69
CA GLY A 276 21.95 11.41 30.63
C GLY A 276 23.06 10.42 30.26
N ASP A 277 24.22 10.55 30.93
CA ASP A 277 25.46 9.82 30.64
C ASP A 277 25.26 8.29 30.62
N GLY A 278 25.53 7.67 29.47
CA GLY A 278 25.48 6.21 29.29
C GLY A 278 24.09 5.61 29.01
N ASN A 279 23.06 6.43 28.82
CA ASN A 279 21.70 6.01 28.49
C ASN A 279 21.36 6.05 26.99
N VAL A 280 22.36 6.19 26.12
CA VAL A 280 22.17 5.97 24.67
C VAL A 280 22.32 4.49 24.34
N ASN A 281 21.44 3.94 23.50
CA ASN A 281 21.58 2.55 23.05
C ASN A 281 22.83 2.37 22.17
N SER A 282 23.13 1.13 21.76
CA SER A 282 24.31 0.84 20.90
C SER A 282 24.29 1.54 19.53
N SER A 283 23.17 2.16 19.15
CA SER A 283 22.96 2.96 17.95
C SER A 283 22.95 4.48 18.20
N GLY A 284 23.23 4.94 19.43
CA GLY A 284 23.31 6.36 19.76
C GLY A 284 21.96 7.06 20.01
N GLN A 285 20.88 6.32 20.26
CA GLN A 285 19.54 6.89 20.48
C GLN A 285 19.24 7.07 21.96
N SER A 286 18.61 8.20 22.31
CA SER A 286 18.13 8.48 23.66
C SER A 286 16.90 7.64 24.03
N PRO A 287 16.58 7.49 25.33
CA PRO A 287 15.34 6.86 25.78
C PRO A 287 14.08 7.57 25.24
N ALA A 288 13.00 6.80 25.08
CA ALA A 288 11.70 7.29 24.61
C ALA A 288 11.04 8.30 25.57
N ASP A 289 11.37 8.26 26.86
CA ASP A 289 10.86 9.16 27.90
C ASP A 289 11.76 10.38 28.14
N ALA A 290 12.91 10.49 27.45
CA ALA A 290 13.79 11.64 27.52
C ALA A 290 13.33 12.76 26.57
N LEU A 291 12.30 13.51 26.96
CA LEU A 291 11.68 14.54 26.12
C LEU A 291 12.56 15.79 25.99
N ALA A 292 12.78 16.26 24.76
CA ALA A 292 13.50 17.50 24.44
C ALA A 292 13.00 18.13 23.13
N GLY A 293 13.37 19.39 22.90
CA GLY A 293 13.01 20.17 21.72
C GLY A 293 11.79 21.07 21.91
N VAL A 294 11.59 21.94 20.92
CA VAL A 294 10.39 22.73 20.67
C VAL A 294 9.20 21.80 20.44
N GLU A 295 9.38 20.78 19.58
CA GLU A 295 8.51 19.61 19.59
C GLU A 295 9.00 18.67 20.69
N SER A 296 8.30 18.65 21.83
CA SER A 296 8.76 17.93 23.02
C SER A 296 8.59 16.41 22.85
N VAL A 297 9.63 15.75 22.34
CA VAL A 297 9.62 14.30 22.00
C VAL A 297 10.87 13.58 22.49
N GLY A 298 10.79 12.25 22.63
CA GLY A 298 11.91 11.37 22.96
C GLY A 298 12.53 10.71 21.73
N ASN A 299 13.37 9.68 21.92
CA ASN A 299 14.08 8.94 20.86
C ASN A 299 14.97 9.81 19.95
N TRP A 300 15.68 10.79 20.53
CA TRP A 300 16.64 11.61 19.81
C TRP A 300 17.84 10.78 19.35
N THR A 301 18.29 10.97 18.11
CA THR A 301 19.52 10.35 17.61
C THR A 301 20.72 11.26 17.92
N GLY A 302 21.67 10.78 18.71
CA GLY A 302 22.88 11.53 19.05
C GLY A 302 23.98 11.43 18.00
N SER A 303 24.87 12.43 17.97
CA SER A 303 26.02 12.47 17.05
C SER A 303 27.19 11.53 17.43
N TRP A 304 27.12 10.85 18.59
CA TRP A 304 28.21 10.04 19.15
C TRP A 304 27.87 8.55 19.19
N ASN A 305 28.72 7.69 18.60
CA ASN A 305 28.51 6.23 18.55
C ASN A 305 29.45 5.42 19.47
N GLY A 306 30.13 6.05 20.43
CA GLY A 306 31.06 5.36 21.33
C GLY A 306 32.41 4.95 20.73
N SER A 307 32.67 5.21 19.44
CA SER A 307 33.93 4.85 18.75
C SER A 307 34.82 6.02 18.34
N GLY A 308 34.39 7.27 18.61
CA GLY A 308 35.18 8.48 18.35
C GLY A 308 35.21 8.94 16.88
N GLN A 309 34.21 8.56 16.07
CA GLN A 309 34.00 9.07 14.71
C GLN A 309 32.68 9.84 14.61
N ASN A 310 32.66 10.92 13.83
CA ASN A 310 31.44 11.64 13.49
C ASN A 310 30.51 10.72 12.70
N PHE A 311 29.26 10.62 13.14
CA PHE A 311 28.26 9.69 12.61
C PHE A 311 27.38 10.39 11.57
N GLU A 312 27.25 9.79 10.39
CA GLU A 312 26.24 10.14 9.39
C GLU A 312 25.09 9.12 9.54
N PRO A 313 24.03 9.42 10.31
CA PRO A 313 22.97 8.46 10.55
C PRO A 313 22.19 8.21 9.26
N VAL A 314 22.03 6.93 8.94
CA VAL A 314 21.06 6.45 7.96
C VAL A 314 19.83 5.94 8.67
N ASN A 315 18.66 6.09 8.05
CA ASN A 315 17.37 5.64 8.59
C ASN A 315 17.12 6.13 10.02
N LEU A 316 17.12 7.45 10.22
CA LEU A 316 16.85 8.09 11.50
C LEU A 316 15.53 7.58 12.11
N ILE A 317 15.48 7.52 13.44
CA ILE A 317 14.33 7.01 14.19
C ILE A 317 13.35 8.14 14.52
N ASP A 318 12.06 7.88 14.40
CA ASP A 318 11.00 8.80 14.81
C ASP A 318 10.78 8.78 16.34
N HIS A 319 9.97 9.71 16.84
CA HIS A 319 9.63 9.76 18.27
C HIS A 319 8.93 8.51 18.82
N ASN A 320 8.40 7.62 17.96
CA ASN A 320 7.79 6.35 18.38
C ASN A 320 8.80 5.20 18.48
N GLY A 321 10.05 5.43 18.06
CA GLY A 321 11.08 4.40 18.04
C GLY A 321 11.12 3.59 16.74
N ILE A 322 10.48 4.07 15.66
CA ILE A 322 10.42 3.42 14.35
C ILE A 322 11.45 4.03 13.40
N ALA A 323 12.18 3.19 12.67
CA ALA A 323 13.12 3.65 11.65
C ALA A 323 12.38 4.27 10.46
N THR A 324 12.84 5.45 10.04
CA THR A 324 12.36 6.15 8.85
C THR A 324 13.32 5.93 7.68
N SER A 325 12.98 6.46 6.49
CA SER A 325 13.90 6.53 5.36
C SER A 325 14.92 7.66 5.47
N ILE A 326 14.77 8.57 6.44
CA ILE A 326 15.53 9.82 6.48
C ILE A 326 17.00 9.55 6.80
N ASP A 327 17.87 9.95 5.89
CA ASP A 327 19.32 9.96 6.09
C ASP A 327 19.79 11.38 6.34
N MET A 328 20.89 11.53 7.09
CA MET A 328 21.49 12.83 7.34
C MET A 328 22.99 12.81 7.07
N VAL A 329 23.46 13.88 6.45
CA VAL A 329 24.86 14.18 6.19
C VAL A 329 25.24 15.51 6.83
N ALA A 330 26.35 15.55 7.55
CA ALA A 330 26.81 16.69 8.33
C ALA A 330 28.24 17.11 7.90
N VAL A 331 28.41 18.33 7.36
CA VAL A 331 29.71 18.84 6.89
C VAL A 331 30.32 19.92 7.82
N GLY A 332 31.62 19.79 8.11
CA GLY A 332 32.42 20.78 8.88
C GLY A 332 32.44 20.58 10.41
N PHE A 333 32.77 19.39 10.91
CA PHE A 333 32.48 19.02 12.31
C PHE A 333 33.69 19.02 13.25
N ASN A 334 33.78 20.03 14.11
CA ASN A 334 34.43 19.93 15.41
C ASN A 334 33.38 20.11 16.51
N GLY A 335 33.30 19.13 17.41
CA GLY A 335 32.37 19.14 18.53
C GLY A 335 32.82 20.05 19.67
N PHE A 336 31.95 20.94 20.12
CA PHE A 336 32.16 21.81 21.26
C PHE A 336 30.94 21.79 22.19
N SER A 337 31.09 22.42 23.35
CA SER A 337 29.99 22.57 24.30
C SER A 337 30.10 23.88 25.05
N VAL A 338 28.96 24.43 25.46
CA VAL A 338 28.87 25.73 26.12
C VAL A 338 29.69 25.76 27.43
N GLN A 339 29.62 24.69 28.23
CA GLN A 339 30.27 24.66 29.55
C GLN A 339 31.20 23.47 29.81
N GLY A 340 31.57 22.71 28.77
CA GLY A 340 32.54 21.60 28.89
C GLY A 340 32.09 20.45 29.81
N SER A 341 30.81 20.39 30.15
CA SER A 341 30.19 19.43 31.07
C SER A 341 28.68 19.37 30.87
N HIS A 342 28.07 18.26 31.31
CA HIS A 342 26.62 18.01 31.21
C HIS A 342 25.83 18.95 32.15
N PRO A 343 24.91 19.79 31.64
CA PRO A 343 24.04 20.63 32.46
C PRO A 343 22.94 19.88 33.22
N GLY A 344 22.71 18.61 32.87
CA GLY A 344 21.67 17.76 33.44
C GLY A 344 20.26 18.17 33.01
N GLN A 345 19.28 17.33 33.39
CA GLN A 345 17.85 17.50 33.14
C GLN A 345 17.33 18.87 33.63
N ASP A 346 16.36 19.40 32.91
CA ASP A 346 15.62 20.61 33.26
C ASP A 346 14.74 20.36 34.50
N GLY A 347 14.42 21.43 35.23
CA GLY A 347 13.58 21.35 36.44
C GLY A 347 12.15 20.90 36.17
N ASP A 348 11.68 20.97 34.92
CA ASP A 348 10.39 20.45 34.46
C ASP A 348 10.44 19.00 33.95
N GLY A 349 11.62 18.39 33.93
CA GLY A 349 11.83 17.02 33.46
C GLY A 349 12.19 16.92 31.97
N ALA A 350 12.25 18.02 31.22
CA ALA A 350 12.77 18.02 29.86
C ALA A 350 14.31 17.92 29.84
N TRP A 351 14.89 17.69 28.67
CA TRP A 351 16.33 17.60 28.46
C TRP A 351 16.85 18.73 27.56
N ASN A 352 16.16 19.88 27.54
CA ASN A 352 16.48 20.99 26.64
C ASN A 352 17.85 21.61 26.94
N LYS A 353 18.31 21.59 28.19
CA LYS A 353 19.68 22.06 28.51
C LYS A 353 20.73 21.18 27.85
N GLU A 354 20.54 19.86 27.82
CA GLU A 354 21.45 18.95 27.13
C GLU A 354 21.41 19.19 25.62
N LEU A 355 20.21 19.37 25.04
CA LEU A 355 20.03 19.65 23.60
C LEU A 355 20.84 20.88 23.13
N ILE A 356 20.83 21.98 23.88
CA ILE A 356 21.50 23.24 23.47
C ILE A 356 22.96 23.35 23.95
N ASN A 357 23.43 22.41 24.78
CA ASN A 357 24.79 22.48 25.31
C ASN A 357 25.85 22.03 24.30
N GLY A 358 25.60 20.94 23.57
CA GLY A 358 26.50 20.42 22.54
C GLY A 358 26.26 21.10 21.20
N TYR A 359 27.32 21.45 20.47
CA TYR A 359 27.18 22.01 19.13
C TYR A 359 28.40 21.73 18.24
N SER A 360 28.17 21.75 16.93
CA SER A 360 29.18 21.52 15.90
C SER A 360 29.59 22.83 15.23
N ASN A 361 30.90 23.08 15.17
CA ASN A 361 31.50 24.26 14.55
C ASN A 361 32.50 23.89 13.44
N ALA A 362 32.52 24.68 12.36
CA ALA A 362 33.39 24.51 11.19
C ALA A 362 34.90 24.72 11.46
N GLY A 363 35.28 25.27 12.62
CA GLY A 363 36.65 25.59 13.00
C GLY A 363 37.07 27.02 12.59
N ALA A 364 37.99 27.61 13.38
CA ALA A 364 38.43 29.01 13.23
C ALA A 364 39.25 29.34 11.95
N SER A 365 39.57 28.34 11.12
CA SER A 365 40.53 28.46 10.01
C SER A 365 39.95 28.19 8.60
N VAL A 366 38.63 27.99 8.47
CA VAL A 366 37.92 27.92 7.18
C VAL A 366 37.04 29.16 7.01
N SER A 367 36.94 29.70 5.79
CA SER A 367 36.09 30.86 5.48
C SER A 367 35.22 30.55 4.25
N PRO A 368 33.88 30.59 4.36
CA PRO A 368 33.08 30.91 5.56
C PRO A 368 33.09 29.79 6.63
N GLN A 369 32.86 30.15 7.90
CA GLN A 369 32.76 29.23 9.04
C GLN A 369 31.34 28.67 9.17
N VAL A 370 30.93 27.84 8.21
CA VAL A 370 29.56 27.31 8.13
C VAL A 370 29.47 25.87 8.62
N SER A 371 28.51 25.60 9.48
CA SER A 371 28.07 24.25 9.84
C SER A 371 26.87 23.89 8.96
N ILE A 372 26.92 22.73 8.31
CA ILE A 372 25.90 22.31 7.34
C ILE A 372 25.33 20.96 7.76
N ILE A 373 24.00 20.85 7.76
CA ILE A 373 23.27 19.59 7.80
C ILE A 373 22.48 19.46 6.51
N THR A 374 22.59 18.31 5.85
CA THR A 374 21.72 17.91 4.76
C THR A 374 20.94 16.69 5.19
N VAL A 375 19.61 16.78 5.15
CA VAL A 375 18.70 15.67 5.38
C VAL A 375 18.14 15.23 4.04
N THR A 376 18.09 13.93 3.78
CA THR A 376 17.63 13.35 2.52
C THR A 376 16.62 12.24 2.79
N GLN A 377 15.90 11.82 1.75
CA GLN A 377 14.85 10.80 1.83
C GLN A 377 13.72 11.16 2.81
N ILE A 378 13.34 12.44 2.88
CA ILE A 378 12.22 12.91 3.71
C ILE A 378 10.91 12.36 3.13
N PRO A 379 10.13 11.56 3.88
CA PRO A 379 8.93 10.89 3.37
C PRO A 379 7.66 11.74 3.52
N TYR A 380 7.76 12.97 4.02
CA TYR A 380 6.62 13.83 4.31
C TYR A 380 6.25 14.70 3.09
N GLY A 381 4.96 14.78 2.76
CA GLY A 381 4.47 15.63 1.66
C GLY A 381 4.68 17.12 1.94
N GLN A 382 4.52 17.52 3.20
CA GLN A 382 4.92 18.82 3.75
C GLN A 382 5.45 18.61 5.17
N TYR A 383 6.39 19.44 5.58
CA TYR A 383 7.01 19.36 6.89
C TYR A 383 7.64 20.68 7.30
N ASP A 384 7.92 20.79 8.58
CA ASP A 384 8.69 21.87 9.16
C ASP A 384 10.07 21.34 9.59
N ILE A 385 11.09 22.18 9.46
CA ILE A 385 12.42 21.92 10.04
C ILE A 385 12.69 22.91 11.15
N ILE A 386 12.98 22.39 12.34
CA ILE A 386 13.44 23.17 13.49
C ILE A 386 14.94 22.97 13.64
N ALA A 387 15.73 24.00 13.39
CA ALA A 387 17.18 23.97 13.51
C ALA A 387 17.63 24.64 14.81
N TYR A 388 18.41 23.94 15.64
CA TYR A 388 18.96 24.45 16.89
C TYR A 388 20.42 24.85 16.71
N PHE A 389 20.85 25.94 17.33
CA PHE A 389 22.21 26.46 17.23
C PHE A 389 22.69 27.09 18.52
N SER A 390 24.00 26.97 18.80
CA SER A 390 24.62 27.37 20.07
C SER A 390 26.05 27.88 19.87
N SER A 391 26.63 28.44 20.94
CA SER A 391 28.02 28.90 20.96
C SER A 391 28.58 28.97 22.38
N ASP A 392 29.90 29.06 22.48
CA ASP A 392 30.63 29.18 23.75
C ASP A 392 30.32 30.48 24.51
N ASN A 393 30.03 31.55 23.78
CA ASN A 393 29.73 32.87 24.32
C ASN A 393 28.38 33.39 23.85
N ASP A 394 27.81 34.33 24.58
CA ASP A 394 26.63 35.11 24.19
C ASP A 394 26.98 36.24 23.22
N SER A 395 25.95 36.86 22.63
CA SER A 395 26.04 38.06 21.78
C SER A 395 26.95 37.91 20.55
N ARG A 396 27.07 36.69 20.00
CA ARG A 396 27.70 36.48 18.69
C ARG A 396 26.63 36.62 17.61
N GLU A 397 26.88 37.50 16.67
CA GLU A 397 26.05 37.64 15.46
C GLU A 397 26.15 36.37 14.62
N GLY A 398 25.01 35.83 14.20
CA GLY A 398 24.92 34.59 13.47
C GLY A 398 23.76 34.57 12.49
N SER A 399 23.79 33.62 11.57
CA SER A 399 22.69 33.40 10.63
C SER A 399 22.41 31.92 10.42
N VAL A 400 21.16 31.60 10.08
CA VAL A 400 20.69 30.26 9.73
C VAL A 400 19.81 30.33 8.49
N THR A 401 20.03 29.43 7.53
CA THR A 401 19.29 29.43 6.25
C THR A 401 19.03 28.02 5.73
N ASP A 402 17.89 27.84 5.07
CA ASP A 402 17.52 26.67 4.25
C ASP A 402 17.85 26.88 2.75
N GLY A 403 18.48 28.00 2.40
CA GLY A 403 18.77 28.44 1.04
C GLY A 403 17.70 29.34 0.41
N ALA A 404 16.49 29.40 0.97
CA ALA A 404 15.40 30.28 0.53
C ALA A 404 15.14 31.41 1.52
N THR A 405 15.08 31.09 2.81
CA THR A 405 14.90 32.01 3.93
C THR A 405 16.17 32.05 4.77
N THR A 406 16.54 33.23 5.24
CA THR A 406 17.66 33.41 6.16
C THR A 406 17.17 34.16 7.38
N TYR A 407 17.50 33.64 8.56
CA TYR A 407 17.28 34.33 9.82
C TYR A 407 18.62 34.81 10.41
N PHE A 408 18.61 36.01 10.99
CA PHE A 408 19.74 36.62 11.69
C PHE A 408 19.45 36.70 13.20
N PHE A 409 20.48 36.53 14.01
CA PHE A 409 20.34 36.44 15.46
C PHE A 409 21.64 36.75 16.21
N ASN A 410 21.51 37.07 17.50
CA ASN A 410 22.59 37.00 18.47
C ASN A 410 22.51 35.71 19.29
N THR A 411 23.64 35.06 19.54
CA THR A 411 23.66 33.81 20.32
C THR A 411 23.36 34.06 21.80
N ILE A 412 22.63 33.14 22.43
CA ILE A 412 22.33 33.20 23.88
C ILE A 412 23.50 32.65 24.71
N GLY A 413 24.25 31.66 24.22
CA GLY A 413 25.42 31.08 24.89
C GLY A 413 25.14 30.50 26.29
N GLY A 414 26.09 30.66 27.22
CA GLY A 414 26.03 30.22 28.63
C GLY A 414 24.70 30.48 29.36
N PRO A 415 24.11 31.68 29.25
CA PRO A 415 22.78 31.97 29.79
C PRO A 415 21.70 30.94 29.45
N SER A 416 21.74 30.32 28.25
CA SER A 416 20.70 29.37 27.79
C SER A 416 20.61 28.07 28.61
N VAL A 417 21.69 27.69 29.32
CA VAL A 417 21.76 26.45 30.12
C VAL A 417 21.90 26.70 31.63
N SER A 418 22.01 27.96 32.05
CA SER A 418 22.35 28.34 33.43
C SER A 418 21.16 28.31 34.41
N GLY A 419 19.94 28.35 33.90
CA GLY A 419 18.70 28.38 34.68
C GLY A 419 18.26 27.01 35.17
N SER A 420 17.11 26.98 35.86
CA SER A 420 16.45 25.71 36.22
C SER A 420 16.05 24.90 34.98
N ASN A 421 15.58 25.60 33.94
CA ASN A 421 15.21 25.04 32.64
C ASN A 421 16.01 25.78 31.56
N ALA A 422 16.14 25.17 30.38
CA ALA A 422 16.77 25.84 29.25
C ALA A 422 15.96 27.06 28.79
N VAL A 423 16.66 28.05 28.23
CA VAL A 423 16.02 29.16 27.50
C VAL A 423 16.06 28.82 26.02
N LEU A 424 14.89 28.65 25.39
CA LEU A 424 14.74 28.48 23.94
C LEU A 424 14.07 29.72 23.36
N THR A 425 14.72 30.37 22.39
CA THR A 425 14.20 31.58 21.72
C THR A 425 14.33 31.43 20.21
N GLN A 426 13.24 31.68 19.49
CA GLN A 426 13.16 31.56 18.04
C GLN A 426 13.79 32.77 17.34
N ALA A 427 14.61 32.53 16.33
CA ALA A 427 15.05 33.55 15.40
C ALA A 427 13.89 33.97 14.49
N SER A 428 13.68 35.28 14.37
CA SER A 428 12.57 35.85 13.59
C SER A 428 13.01 37.00 12.69
N ASP A 429 14.22 37.51 12.86
CA ASP A 429 14.74 38.57 12.02
C ASP A 429 15.23 38.02 10.69
N THR A 430 14.86 38.66 9.58
CA THR A 430 15.21 38.23 8.21
C THR A 430 16.05 39.29 7.49
N VAL A 431 16.44 40.35 8.20
CA VAL A 431 17.25 41.44 7.68
C VAL A 431 18.55 41.48 8.47
N ASP A 432 19.68 41.43 7.76
CA ASP A 432 21.01 41.62 8.35
C ASP A 432 21.18 43.10 8.74
N ASP A 433 21.03 43.40 10.03
CA ASP A 433 21.22 44.73 10.59
C ASP A 433 21.84 44.72 12.00
N ALA A 434 22.09 45.91 12.57
CA ALA A 434 22.78 46.02 13.86
C ALA A 434 21.90 45.68 15.08
N THR A 435 20.68 45.18 14.89
CA THR A 435 19.65 44.98 15.92
C THR A 435 19.07 43.57 16.00
N ASP A 436 19.84 42.56 15.60
CA ASP A 436 19.46 41.15 15.68
C ASP A 436 19.05 40.71 17.12
N PRO A 437 17.90 40.05 17.30
CA PRO A 437 17.46 39.55 18.59
C PRO A 437 18.22 38.29 19.02
N ASP A 438 18.27 38.04 20.33
CA ASP A 438 18.83 36.82 20.89
C ASP A 438 18.00 35.58 20.47
N ALA A 439 18.64 34.55 19.93
CA ALA A 439 17.99 33.30 19.54
C ALA A 439 18.92 32.07 19.63
N ASN A 440 18.32 30.89 19.63
CA ASN A 440 19.03 29.60 19.59
C ASN A 440 18.30 28.49 18.83
N TYR A 441 17.18 28.81 18.18
CA TYR A 441 16.59 27.95 17.15
C TYR A 441 15.88 28.77 16.07
N ALA A 442 15.64 28.17 14.91
CA ALA A 442 14.81 28.71 13.85
C ALA A 442 13.84 27.64 13.33
N VAL A 443 12.70 28.06 12.80
CA VAL A 443 11.70 27.17 12.20
C VAL A 443 11.54 27.55 10.73
N PHE A 444 11.71 26.57 9.86
CA PHE A 444 11.44 26.67 8.43
C PHE A 444 10.19 25.85 8.15
N SER A 445 9.07 26.53 7.89
CA SER A 445 7.76 25.88 7.78
C SER A 445 7.29 25.66 6.35
N GLY A 446 6.44 24.65 6.16
CA GLY A 446 5.81 24.38 4.87
C GLY A 446 6.79 23.93 3.78
N LEU A 447 7.90 23.30 4.20
CA LEU A 447 8.89 22.74 3.29
C LEU A 447 8.33 21.50 2.58
N SER A 448 8.88 21.21 1.41
CA SER A 448 8.51 20.04 0.60
C SER A 448 9.72 19.49 -0.16
N GLY A 449 9.58 18.32 -0.75
CA GLY A 449 10.67 17.62 -1.44
C GLY A 449 11.48 16.73 -0.50
N SER A 450 12.22 15.80 -1.09
CA SER A 450 12.89 14.72 -0.37
C SER A 450 14.25 15.08 0.23
N SER A 451 14.71 16.32 0.11
CA SER A 451 16.01 16.75 0.62
C SER A 451 16.01 18.22 1.02
N GLN A 452 16.63 18.53 2.16
CA GLN A 452 16.85 19.91 2.62
C GLN A 452 18.27 20.07 3.14
N THR A 453 18.80 21.28 2.97
CA THR A 453 20.11 21.66 3.50
C THR A 453 19.94 22.88 4.41
N ILE A 454 20.26 22.71 5.69
CA ILE A 454 20.34 23.81 6.66
C ILE A 454 21.80 24.22 6.84
N THR A 455 22.05 25.52 6.73
CA THR A 455 23.36 26.13 6.95
C THR A 455 23.28 27.10 8.12
N VAL A 456 24.14 26.92 9.12
CA VAL A 456 24.34 27.88 10.23
C VAL A 456 25.73 28.49 10.12
N ASN A 457 25.79 29.81 10.24
CA ASN A 457 27.02 30.59 10.25
C ASN A 457 27.09 31.39 11.55
N ILE A 458 27.94 30.96 12.48
CA ILE A 458 28.26 31.70 13.70
C ILE A 458 29.79 31.85 13.75
N PRO A 459 30.33 33.08 13.70
CA PRO A 459 31.77 33.31 13.79
C PRO A 459 32.32 32.88 15.15
N ASP A 460 33.45 32.17 15.11
CA ASP A 460 34.26 31.76 16.26
C ASP A 460 33.49 30.89 17.28
N PHE A 461 33.68 29.56 17.24
CA PHE A 461 33.19 28.61 18.25
C PHE A 461 31.65 28.61 18.48
N GLY A 462 30.85 28.69 17.40
CA GLY A 462 29.41 28.42 17.41
C GLY A 462 28.92 27.61 16.20
N GLY A 463 27.74 27.01 16.28
CA GLY A 463 27.13 26.31 15.15
C GLY A 463 25.93 25.45 15.54
N ILE A 464 25.65 24.38 14.79
CA ILE A 464 24.43 23.59 14.93
C ILE A 464 24.47 22.72 16.19
N ALA A 465 23.41 22.79 17.00
CA ALA A 465 23.21 21.96 18.19
C ALA A 465 22.30 20.75 17.92
N GLY A 466 21.37 20.85 16.96
CA GLY A 466 20.48 19.77 16.59
C GLY A 466 19.44 20.17 15.56
N ILE A 467 18.58 19.23 15.20
CA ILE A 467 17.48 19.42 14.24
C ILE A 467 16.27 18.56 14.60
N GLN A 468 15.07 19.06 14.32
CA GLN A 468 13.85 18.26 14.26
C GLN A 468 13.21 18.43 12.89
N ILE A 469 12.78 17.31 12.30
CA ILE A 469 11.95 17.27 11.10
C ILE A 469 10.56 16.87 11.57
N VAL A 470 9.63 17.81 11.47
CA VAL A 470 8.27 17.68 11.99
C VAL A 470 7.35 17.52 10.79
N GLY A 471 6.91 16.29 10.52
CA GLY A 471 5.94 16.07 9.45
C GLY A 471 4.62 16.76 9.78
N ASP A 472 4.01 17.45 8.81
CA ASP A 472 2.69 18.05 9.01
C ASP A 472 1.65 16.93 9.05
N PRO A 473 0.89 16.78 10.15
CA PRO A 473 -0.13 15.74 10.29
C PRO A 473 -1.29 15.90 9.30
N ASN A 474 -1.44 17.07 8.66
CA ASN A 474 -2.41 17.30 7.59
C ASN A 474 -1.82 17.08 6.18
N SER A 475 -0.54 16.72 6.11
CA SER A 475 0.20 16.44 4.88
C SER A 475 0.75 15.01 4.89
N VAL A 476 -0.02 14.08 5.47
CA VAL A 476 0.20 12.65 5.30
C VAL A 476 0.17 12.36 3.81
N SER A 477 1.26 11.81 3.27
CA SER A 477 1.13 11.05 2.04
C SER A 477 0.65 9.66 2.48
N LEU A 478 -0.66 9.48 2.65
CA LEU A 478 -1.22 8.13 2.65
C LEU A 478 -0.94 7.61 1.24
N ILE A 479 0.04 6.72 1.09
CA ILE A 479 0.28 6.07 -0.19
C ILE A 479 -0.54 4.79 -0.21
N GLY A 480 -1.41 4.68 -1.20
CA GLY A 480 -2.00 3.40 -1.56
C GLY A 480 -0.93 2.44 -2.06
N GLU A 481 -0.94 1.21 -1.58
CA GLU A 481 -0.02 0.19 -2.06
C GLU A 481 -0.56 -0.40 -3.37
N THR A 482 0.32 -0.61 -4.36
CA THR A 482 -0.10 -1.24 -5.62
C THR A 482 0.51 -2.63 -5.74
N MET A 483 -0.33 -3.64 -5.92
CA MET A 483 0.09 -4.97 -6.36
C MET A 483 -0.03 -5.05 -7.88
N PHE A 484 1.03 -5.50 -8.54
CA PHE A 484 1.01 -5.68 -10.00
C PHE A 484 0.89 -7.16 -10.36
N VAL A 485 0.04 -7.47 -11.34
CA VAL A 485 -0.08 -8.81 -11.94
C VAL A 485 0.00 -8.66 -13.45
N LEU A 486 1.10 -9.14 -14.04
CA LEU A 486 1.31 -9.05 -15.49
C LEU A 486 0.49 -10.10 -16.27
N GLY A 487 0.07 -11.18 -15.61
CA GLY A 487 -0.85 -12.17 -16.15
C GLY A 487 -2.31 -11.87 -15.85
N ASP A 488 -3.14 -12.92 -15.87
CA ASP A 488 -4.54 -12.85 -15.50
C ASP A 488 -4.74 -13.04 -13.98
N VAL A 489 -5.77 -12.40 -13.43
CA VAL A 489 -6.26 -12.68 -12.07
C VAL A 489 -7.60 -13.39 -12.17
N SER A 490 -7.72 -14.55 -11.51
CA SER A 490 -8.97 -15.31 -11.42
C SER A 490 -9.41 -15.42 -9.96
N LEU A 491 -10.53 -14.75 -9.65
CA LEU A 491 -11.17 -14.73 -8.34
C LEU A 491 -12.39 -15.67 -8.39
N GLN A 492 -12.27 -16.85 -7.78
CA GLN A 492 -13.33 -17.86 -7.81
C GLN A 492 -14.45 -17.57 -6.80
N ALA A 493 -15.61 -18.21 -6.98
CA ALA A 493 -16.74 -18.08 -6.06
C ALA A 493 -16.31 -18.42 -4.62
N GLY A 494 -16.61 -17.52 -3.69
CA GLY A 494 -16.26 -17.58 -2.26
C GLY A 494 -14.83 -17.15 -1.94
N SER A 495 -14.02 -16.72 -2.91
CA SER A 495 -12.74 -16.04 -2.65
C SER A 495 -12.93 -14.58 -2.25
N THR A 496 -11.91 -13.94 -1.69
CA THR A 496 -11.94 -12.55 -1.26
C THR A 496 -10.81 -11.75 -1.90
N ALA A 497 -11.06 -10.51 -2.35
CA ALA A 497 -10.03 -9.50 -2.57
C ALA A 497 -10.26 -8.34 -1.61
N SER A 498 -9.19 -7.92 -0.92
CA SER A 498 -9.25 -6.94 0.17
C SER A 498 -8.37 -5.75 -0.15
N PHE A 499 -8.90 -4.56 0.10
CA PHE A 499 -8.26 -3.27 -0.14
C PHE A 499 -8.44 -2.35 1.07
N ASN A 500 -7.42 -1.56 1.39
CA ASN A 500 -7.56 -0.44 2.31
C ASN A 500 -7.80 0.86 1.54
N ILE A 501 -8.66 1.73 2.07
CA ILE A 501 -8.91 3.07 1.53
C ILE A 501 -8.72 4.12 2.63
N GLY A 502 -8.16 5.26 2.24
CA GLY A 502 -7.98 6.46 3.06
C GLY A 502 -8.90 7.57 2.59
N ASP A 503 -8.42 8.82 2.62
CA ASP A 503 -9.12 9.95 2.03
C ASP A 503 -9.41 9.70 0.54
N SER A 504 -10.34 10.47 -0.04
CA SER A 504 -10.69 10.34 -1.46
C SER A 504 -9.44 10.31 -2.36
N GLY A 505 -9.37 9.32 -3.23
CA GLY A 505 -8.26 9.09 -4.16
C GLY A 505 -7.09 8.28 -3.58
N LEU A 506 -7.13 7.90 -2.30
CA LEU A 506 -6.06 7.18 -1.62
C LEU A 506 -6.54 5.76 -1.31
N SER A 507 -6.06 4.78 -2.05
CA SER A 507 -6.48 3.39 -1.92
C SER A 507 -5.36 2.45 -2.31
N ASP A 508 -5.34 1.28 -1.68
CA ASP A 508 -4.66 0.13 -2.26
C ASP A 508 -5.24 -0.17 -3.64
N ARG A 509 -4.39 -0.65 -4.54
CA ARG A 509 -4.76 -0.90 -5.93
C ARG A 509 -4.19 -2.21 -6.46
N LEU A 510 -5.02 -2.96 -7.18
CA LEU A 510 -4.60 -4.13 -7.93
C LEU A 510 -4.50 -3.77 -9.41
N ASP A 511 -3.28 -3.77 -9.94
CA ASP A 511 -3.00 -3.44 -11.34
C ASP A 511 -2.73 -4.73 -12.14
N ILE A 512 -3.57 -5.02 -13.12
CA ILE A 512 -3.62 -6.29 -13.85
C ILE A 512 -3.40 -6.03 -15.34
N ALA A 513 -2.27 -6.43 -15.90
CA ALA A 513 -2.06 -6.27 -17.34
C ALA A 513 -2.96 -7.20 -18.17
N GLY A 514 -3.34 -8.36 -17.60
CA GLY A 514 -4.23 -9.35 -18.22
C GLY A 514 -5.73 -9.13 -17.94
N ASN A 515 -6.46 -10.24 -17.85
CA ASN A 515 -7.88 -10.27 -17.52
C ASN A 515 -8.12 -10.34 -16.00
N LEU A 516 -8.96 -9.44 -15.47
CA LEU A 516 -9.63 -9.61 -14.17
C LEU A 516 -10.88 -10.48 -14.36
N GLY A 517 -10.80 -11.75 -13.96
CA GLY A 517 -11.92 -12.69 -13.98
C GLY A 517 -12.56 -12.82 -12.61
N VAL A 518 -13.76 -12.29 -12.44
CA VAL A 518 -14.56 -12.41 -11.21
C VAL A 518 -15.68 -13.44 -11.39
N ALA A 519 -15.71 -14.46 -10.54
CA ALA A 519 -16.81 -15.41 -10.51
C ALA A 519 -17.96 -14.89 -9.63
N ASP A 520 -19.19 -15.28 -9.98
CA ASP A 520 -20.38 -15.06 -9.16
C ASP A 520 -20.20 -15.67 -7.75
N GLY A 521 -20.42 -14.88 -6.70
CA GLY A 521 -20.19 -15.25 -5.31
C GLY A 521 -18.79 -14.94 -4.78
N PHE A 522 -17.98 -14.17 -5.51
CA PHE A 522 -16.70 -13.61 -5.03
C PHE A 522 -16.94 -12.65 -3.84
N ILE A 523 -15.92 -12.11 -3.16
CA ILE A 523 -16.10 -11.11 -2.10
C ILE A 523 -15.11 -9.97 -2.27
N LEU A 524 -15.58 -8.75 -2.53
CA LEU A 524 -14.76 -7.53 -2.41
C LEU A 524 -14.90 -6.96 -0.99
N GLU A 525 -13.78 -6.94 -0.28
CA GLU A 525 -13.66 -6.38 1.07
C GLU A 525 -12.92 -5.05 1.02
N VAL A 526 -13.55 -3.99 1.55
CA VAL A 526 -12.96 -2.65 1.61
C VAL A 526 -12.88 -2.21 3.07
N LEU A 527 -11.69 -1.84 3.50
CA LEU A 527 -11.38 -1.46 4.87
C LEU A 527 -10.99 0.02 4.90
N LEU A 528 -11.55 0.80 5.83
CA LEU A 528 -11.06 2.16 6.06
C LEU A 528 -9.74 2.11 6.82
N ASP A 529 -8.81 2.94 6.41
CA ASP A 529 -7.63 3.25 7.20
C ASP A 529 -8.05 3.89 8.54
N GLY A 530 -7.27 3.64 9.59
CA GLY A 530 -7.57 4.12 10.93
C GLY A 530 -7.62 5.65 11.06
N SER A 531 -7.05 6.36 10.09
CA SER A 531 -7.11 7.83 9.99
C SER A 531 -8.45 8.37 9.47
N VAL A 532 -9.29 7.54 8.85
CA VAL A 532 -10.55 7.94 8.22
C VAL A 532 -11.75 7.46 9.00
N SER A 533 -12.69 8.37 9.25
CA SER A 533 -13.99 8.01 9.82
C SER A 533 -15.03 7.84 8.73
N PRO A 534 -15.90 6.81 8.75
CA PRO A 534 -16.97 6.67 7.76
C PRO A 534 -17.85 7.92 7.61
N GLY A 535 -18.05 8.67 8.71
CA GLY A 535 -18.89 9.88 8.71
C GLY A 535 -18.23 11.12 8.10
N SER A 536 -16.91 11.13 7.87
CA SER A 536 -16.22 12.23 7.19
C SER A 536 -16.29 12.13 5.68
N LEU A 537 -16.66 10.97 5.13
CA LEU A 537 -16.79 10.74 3.71
C LEU A 537 -18.00 11.48 3.13
N SER A 538 -17.86 11.94 1.89
CA SER A 538 -18.78 12.83 1.20
C SER A 538 -19.14 12.32 -0.19
N ALA A 539 -20.28 12.78 -0.72
CA ALA A 539 -20.63 12.50 -2.11
C ALA A 539 -19.57 13.07 -3.07
N GLY A 540 -19.14 12.25 -4.02
CA GLY A 540 -18.07 12.55 -4.96
C GLY A 540 -16.70 11.99 -4.55
N ASP A 541 -16.53 11.48 -3.33
CA ASP A 541 -15.32 10.76 -2.96
C ASP A 541 -15.21 9.47 -3.78
N ALA A 542 -14.01 9.16 -4.26
CA ALA A 542 -13.76 8.04 -5.15
C ALA A 542 -12.37 7.43 -4.96
N TRP A 543 -12.24 6.13 -5.22
CA TRP A 543 -11.04 5.33 -5.05
C TRP A 543 -10.84 4.39 -6.23
N ASP A 544 -9.63 4.39 -6.80
CA ASP A 544 -9.22 3.48 -7.86
C ASP A 544 -8.68 2.19 -7.24
N LEU A 545 -9.48 1.11 -7.29
CA LEU A 545 -9.14 -0.17 -6.66
C LEU A 545 -8.55 -1.16 -7.67
N PHE A 546 -8.89 -1.03 -8.95
CA PHE A 546 -8.51 -1.99 -9.99
C PHE A 546 -8.10 -1.29 -11.28
N ASP A 547 -6.92 -1.63 -11.79
CA ASP A 547 -6.61 -1.45 -13.20
C ASP A 547 -6.58 -2.83 -13.86
N PHE A 548 -7.18 -2.96 -15.04
CA PHE A 548 -7.15 -4.22 -15.79
C PHE A 548 -7.10 -4.03 -17.31
N GLY A 549 -6.40 -4.92 -18.00
CA GLY A 549 -6.39 -4.96 -19.47
C GLY A 549 -7.75 -5.36 -20.05
N THR A 550 -8.41 -6.36 -19.44
CA THR A 550 -9.80 -6.75 -19.72
C THR A 550 -10.47 -7.24 -18.44
N SER A 551 -11.80 -7.25 -18.41
CA SER A 551 -12.58 -7.83 -17.31
C SER A 551 -13.58 -8.87 -17.82
N SER A 552 -13.89 -9.86 -16.98
CA SER A 552 -14.92 -10.87 -17.24
C SER A 552 -15.63 -11.27 -15.96
N GLY A 553 -16.91 -11.63 -16.09
CA GLY A 553 -17.78 -11.93 -14.96
C GLY A 553 -18.67 -10.75 -14.59
N LEU A 554 -19.18 -10.76 -13.36
CA LEU A 554 -20.05 -9.73 -12.79
C LEU A 554 -19.69 -9.56 -11.31
N PHE A 555 -19.81 -8.34 -10.78
CA PHE A 555 -19.99 -8.16 -9.35
C PHE A 555 -21.47 -8.36 -9.03
N ASP A 556 -21.78 -9.28 -8.12
CA ASP A 556 -23.09 -9.32 -7.45
C ASP A 556 -23.02 -8.41 -6.22
N GLU A 557 -24.08 -7.68 -5.89
CA GLU A 557 -24.07 -6.76 -4.75
C GLU A 557 -24.00 -7.47 -3.40
N LEU A 558 -24.38 -8.75 -3.36
CA LEU A 558 -24.23 -9.61 -2.17
C LEU A 558 -22.76 -9.97 -1.87
N ASP A 559 -21.85 -9.67 -2.79
CA ASP A 559 -20.43 -9.99 -2.73
C ASP A 559 -19.60 -8.86 -2.12
N PHE A 560 -20.23 -7.84 -1.52
CA PHE A 560 -19.53 -6.67 -0.99
C PHE A 560 -19.50 -6.61 0.54
N VAL A 561 -18.29 -6.41 1.07
CA VAL A 561 -18.04 -6.06 2.47
C VAL A 561 -17.46 -4.65 2.50
N LEU A 562 -18.33 -3.64 2.48
CA LEU A 562 -17.95 -2.23 2.47
C LEU A 562 -18.04 -1.59 3.86
N PRO A 563 -17.29 -0.50 4.12
CA PRO A 563 -17.38 0.22 5.38
C PRO A 563 -18.79 0.72 5.67
N SER A 564 -19.28 0.43 6.87
CA SER A 564 -20.56 0.93 7.37
C SER A 564 -20.41 2.27 8.09
N GLY A 565 -21.49 3.05 8.16
CA GLY A 565 -21.54 4.30 8.94
C GLY A 565 -21.38 5.59 8.14
N LEU A 566 -21.61 5.56 6.83
CA LEU A 566 -21.75 6.77 6.02
C LEU A 566 -22.83 7.69 6.59
N SER A 567 -22.67 9.00 6.35
CA SER A 567 -23.70 10.00 6.69
C SER A 567 -25.02 9.71 5.95
N SER A 568 -26.16 10.03 6.58
CA SER A 568 -27.49 9.82 5.97
C SER A 568 -27.60 10.55 4.62
N GLY A 569 -28.18 9.87 3.63
CA GLY A 569 -28.27 10.36 2.25
C GLY A 569 -27.02 10.13 1.40
N LEU A 570 -26.06 9.31 1.87
CA LEU A 570 -24.92 8.83 1.08
C LEU A 570 -24.99 7.32 0.89
N ALA A 571 -24.48 6.84 -0.24
CA ALA A 571 -24.30 5.42 -0.53
C ALA A 571 -23.02 5.17 -1.31
N TRP A 572 -22.48 3.96 -1.18
CA TRP A 572 -21.41 3.47 -2.04
C TRP A 572 -21.96 3.20 -3.45
N ASP A 573 -21.25 3.64 -4.48
CA ASP A 573 -21.51 3.33 -5.88
C ASP A 573 -20.41 2.41 -6.41
N THR A 574 -20.81 1.19 -6.77
CA THR A 574 -19.97 0.10 -7.26
C THR A 574 -20.08 -0.11 -8.77
N SER A 575 -20.94 0.66 -9.46
CA SER A 575 -21.28 0.45 -10.87
C SER A 575 -20.09 0.59 -11.82
N SER A 576 -19.05 1.30 -11.38
CA SER A 576 -17.83 1.56 -12.18
C SER A 576 -16.71 0.55 -11.93
N LEU A 577 -16.85 -0.39 -10.98
CA LEU A 577 -15.75 -1.29 -10.59
C LEU A 577 -15.26 -2.23 -11.71
N LEU A 578 -16.13 -2.73 -12.60
CA LEU A 578 -15.71 -3.54 -13.77
C LEU A 578 -15.50 -2.74 -15.06
N VAL A 579 -15.73 -1.42 -15.00
CA VAL A 579 -15.57 -0.53 -16.16
C VAL A 579 -14.27 0.24 -16.04
N ASP A 580 -14.13 0.99 -14.96
CA ASP A 580 -13.01 1.90 -14.69
C ASP A 580 -12.27 1.54 -13.40
N GLY A 581 -12.67 0.48 -12.67
CA GLY A 581 -12.01 0.06 -11.43
C GLY A 581 -12.34 0.90 -10.19
N VAL A 582 -13.25 1.86 -10.34
CA VAL A 582 -13.50 2.88 -9.32
C VAL A 582 -14.66 2.50 -8.40
N LEU A 583 -14.41 2.59 -7.09
CA LEU A 583 -15.43 2.66 -6.04
C LEU A 583 -15.68 4.13 -5.70
N SER A 584 -16.93 4.56 -5.53
CA SER A 584 -17.22 5.94 -5.16
C SER A 584 -18.37 6.10 -4.18
N ILE A 585 -18.62 7.32 -3.73
CA ILE A 585 -19.78 7.68 -2.90
C ILE A 585 -20.67 8.65 -3.66
N VAL A 586 -21.97 8.38 -3.65
CA VAL A 586 -22.99 9.21 -4.28
C VAL A 586 -23.94 9.80 -3.25
N SER A 587 -24.55 10.94 -3.59
CA SER A 587 -25.64 11.52 -2.79
C SER A 587 -26.98 10.98 -3.26
N LEU A 588 -27.73 10.42 -2.32
CA LEU A 588 -29.11 9.98 -2.50
C LEU A 588 -30.05 11.08 -2.00
N ALA A 589 -30.49 11.95 -2.93
CA ALA A 589 -31.22 13.17 -2.60
C ALA A 589 -32.51 12.94 -1.78
N ASN A 590 -33.12 11.75 -1.85
CA ASN A 590 -34.23 11.31 -1.00
C ASN A 590 -34.12 9.80 -0.65
N ALA A 591 -32.94 9.33 -0.24
CA ALA A 591 -32.66 7.92 0.04
C ALA A 591 -33.77 7.18 0.83
N GLY A 592 -34.33 6.11 0.27
CA GLY A 592 -35.34 5.29 0.94
C GLY A 592 -36.77 5.86 0.90
N ASP A 593 -36.99 7.08 0.43
CA ASP A 593 -38.32 7.67 0.18
C ASP A 593 -38.86 7.16 -1.16
N PHE A 594 -39.07 5.85 -1.24
CA PHE A 594 -39.45 5.19 -2.48
C PHE A 594 -40.75 5.69 -3.05
N ASN A 595 -41.70 6.12 -2.22
CA ASN A 595 -42.97 6.64 -2.67
C ASN A 595 -42.95 8.16 -2.98
N GLY A 596 -41.86 8.86 -2.60
CA GLY A 596 -41.64 10.29 -2.89
C GLY A 596 -42.50 11.22 -2.05
N ASP A 597 -43.00 10.78 -0.88
CA ASP A 597 -43.85 11.57 0.01
C ASP A 597 -43.06 12.46 0.99
N GLY A 598 -41.73 12.37 0.94
CA GLY A 598 -40.81 13.12 1.79
C GLY A 598 -40.59 12.49 3.15
N VAL A 599 -41.11 11.27 3.42
CA VAL A 599 -40.96 10.58 4.70
C VAL A 599 -40.67 9.10 4.48
N VAL A 600 -39.48 8.64 4.84
CA VAL A 600 -39.12 7.22 4.76
C VAL A 600 -39.87 6.43 5.85
N ASN A 601 -40.86 5.64 5.47
CA ASN A 601 -41.73 4.91 6.38
C ASN A 601 -42.19 3.55 5.81
N ALA A 602 -43.14 2.89 6.47
CA ALA A 602 -43.59 1.56 6.08
C ALA A 602 -44.27 1.51 4.69
N ALA A 603 -44.73 2.65 4.16
CA ALA A 603 -45.28 2.76 2.82
C ALA A 603 -44.19 2.58 1.73
N ASP A 604 -42.98 3.07 1.97
CA ASP A 604 -41.85 2.88 1.06
C ASP A 604 -41.44 1.41 0.98
N TYR A 605 -41.41 0.72 2.13
CA TYR A 605 -41.15 -0.71 2.18
C TYR A 605 -42.09 -1.51 1.29
N THR A 606 -43.38 -1.17 1.30
CA THR A 606 -44.35 -1.87 0.44
C THR A 606 -44.08 -1.63 -1.04
N LEU A 607 -43.65 -0.42 -1.41
CA LEU A 607 -43.33 -0.10 -2.81
C LEU A 607 -42.08 -0.83 -3.28
N TRP A 608 -41.04 -0.89 -2.45
CA TRP A 608 -39.86 -1.73 -2.71
C TRP A 608 -40.25 -3.20 -2.89
N ARG A 609 -41.00 -3.77 -1.95
CA ARG A 609 -41.41 -5.18 -1.99
C ARG A 609 -42.24 -5.53 -3.23
N ASP A 610 -43.09 -4.63 -3.68
CA ASP A 610 -43.96 -4.84 -4.84
C ASP A 610 -43.19 -4.76 -6.16
N ASN A 611 -42.04 -4.08 -6.19
CA ASN A 611 -41.22 -3.88 -7.38
C ASN A 611 -39.90 -4.66 -7.36
N LEU A 612 -39.64 -5.47 -6.33
CA LEU A 612 -38.44 -6.29 -6.20
C LEU A 612 -38.17 -7.13 -7.46
N GLY A 613 -36.99 -6.96 -8.04
CA GLY A 613 -36.53 -7.59 -9.28
C GLY A 613 -36.71 -6.74 -10.54
N ALA A 614 -37.11 -5.47 -10.43
CA ALA A 614 -37.11 -4.54 -11.57
C ALA A 614 -35.68 -4.14 -11.96
N GLY A 615 -35.39 -4.07 -13.27
CA GLY A 615 -34.05 -3.78 -13.79
C GLY A 615 -33.65 -2.30 -13.80
N ASP A 616 -34.52 -1.41 -13.34
CA ASP A 616 -34.24 -0.01 -13.04
C ASP A 616 -35.09 0.42 -11.82
N GLU A 617 -34.75 1.55 -11.21
CA GLU A 617 -35.39 2.05 -9.99
C GLU A 617 -36.52 3.05 -10.23
N SER A 618 -36.99 3.17 -11.48
CA SER A 618 -38.05 4.13 -11.80
C SER A 618 -39.32 3.88 -10.96
N ALA A 619 -39.55 2.63 -10.54
CA ALA A 619 -40.67 2.22 -9.70
C ALA A 619 -40.54 2.61 -8.22
N ILE A 620 -39.34 2.96 -7.77
CA ILE A 620 -39.04 3.46 -6.41
C ILE A 620 -38.49 4.89 -6.45
N ASN A 621 -38.86 5.65 -7.49
CA ASN A 621 -38.44 7.03 -7.74
C ASN A 621 -36.92 7.25 -7.91
N ASN A 622 -36.14 6.20 -8.18
CA ASN A 622 -34.67 6.24 -8.16
C ASN A 622 -34.11 6.78 -6.83
N ASN A 623 -34.84 6.52 -5.75
CA ASN A 623 -34.44 6.85 -4.39
C ASN A 623 -33.78 5.65 -3.69
N GLY A 624 -33.40 4.63 -4.47
CA GLY A 624 -32.65 3.45 -4.09
C GLY A 624 -31.15 3.68 -4.10
N ASP A 625 -30.38 2.67 -4.48
CA ASP A 625 -28.91 2.74 -4.61
C ASP A 625 -28.42 2.97 -6.04
N GLY A 626 -29.32 3.00 -7.02
CA GLY A 626 -29.07 3.17 -8.45
C GLY A 626 -28.96 1.85 -9.25
N GLY A 627 -29.07 0.68 -8.61
CA GLY A 627 -28.81 -0.65 -9.20
C GLY A 627 -30.03 -1.38 -9.78
N GLY A 628 -31.22 -0.80 -9.67
CA GLY A 628 -32.50 -1.47 -9.95
C GLY A 628 -33.20 -1.82 -8.64
N VAL A 629 -34.44 -2.33 -8.67
CA VAL A 629 -35.16 -2.58 -7.42
C VAL A 629 -34.72 -3.91 -6.79
N THR A 630 -33.75 -3.89 -5.87
CA THR A 630 -33.07 -5.08 -5.31
C THR A 630 -33.11 -5.12 -3.78
N GLN A 631 -32.49 -6.12 -3.16
CA GLN A 631 -32.44 -6.22 -1.70
C GLN A 631 -31.58 -5.11 -1.04
N SER A 632 -30.73 -4.43 -1.81
CA SER A 632 -29.85 -3.35 -1.38
C SER A 632 -30.63 -2.06 -1.10
N ASP A 633 -31.66 -1.77 -1.92
CA ASP A 633 -32.68 -0.74 -1.62
C ASP A 633 -33.32 -0.89 -0.25
N TYR A 634 -33.59 -2.13 0.18
CA TYR A 634 -34.15 -2.33 1.51
C TYR A 634 -33.19 -1.88 2.61
N LEU A 635 -31.88 -2.01 2.40
CA LEU A 635 -30.89 -1.48 3.34
C LEU A 635 -30.92 0.05 3.32
N VAL A 636 -31.00 0.67 2.14
CA VAL A 636 -31.20 2.13 1.99
C VAL A 636 -32.45 2.58 2.75
N TRP A 637 -33.58 1.91 2.57
CA TRP A 637 -34.83 2.20 3.29
C TRP A 637 -34.69 2.00 4.80
N ARG A 638 -34.11 0.87 5.23
CA ARG A 638 -33.96 0.54 6.65
C ARG A 638 -33.09 1.57 7.36
N ASP A 639 -32.01 1.97 6.72
CA ASP A 639 -31.01 2.87 7.30
C ASP A 639 -31.51 4.32 7.32
N ASN A 640 -32.46 4.68 6.44
CA ASN A 640 -33.14 5.97 6.43
C ASN A 640 -34.54 5.92 7.06
N PHE A 641 -34.98 4.81 7.68
CA PHE A 641 -36.33 4.70 8.22
C PHE A 641 -36.60 5.77 9.29
N GLY A 642 -37.65 6.56 9.06
CA GLY A 642 -38.03 7.69 9.91
C GLY A 642 -37.39 9.03 9.51
N VAL A 643 -36.56 9.08 8.47
CA VAL A 643 -36.05 10.32 7.90
C VAL A 643 -37.20 11.10 7.24
N VAL A 644 -37.25 12.41 7.50
CA VAL A 644 -38.18 13.35 6.87
C VAL A 644 -37.38 14.33 6.03
N TYR A 645 -37.52 14.25 4.72
CA TYR A 645 -36.91 15.19 3.78
C TYR A 645 -37.71 16.48 3.77
N GLY A 646 -37.02 17.60 3.98
CA GLY A 646 -37.63 18.92 4.05
C GLY A 646 -38.27 19.30 2.71
N LEU A 647 -39.58 19.15 2.61
CA LEU A 647 -40.35 19.66 1.47
C LEU A 647 -40.18 21.18 1.41
N ASN A 648 -39.46 21.69 0.41
CA ASN A 648 -39.77 23.00 -0.15
C ASN A 648 -41.22 22.90 -0.61
N ALA A 649 -42.16 23.32 0.24
CA ALA A 649 -43.58 23.29 -0.02
C ALA A 649 -43.86 24.01 -1.34
N SER A 650 -44.03 23.22 -2.41
CA SER A 650 -44.68 23.67 -3.61
C SER A 650 -46.07 24.11 -3.17
N THR A 651 -46.30 25.41 -3.23
CA THR A 651 -47.57 26.04 -2.87
C THR A 651 -48.69 25.27 -3.52
N SER A 652 -49.55 24.68 -2.70
CA SER A 652 -50.80 24.08 -3.14
C SER A 652 -51.50 25.06 -4.07
N ALA A 653 -51.69 24.64 -5.33
CA ALA A 653 -52.58 25.33 -6.24
C ALA A 653 -53.96 25.34 -5.57
N ASN A 654 -54.40 26.51 -5.14
CA ASN A 654 -55.74 26.70 -4.60
C ASN A 654 -56.74 26.13 -5.61
N ALA A 655 -57.39 25.04 -5.24
CA ALA A 655 -58.57 24.56 -5.93
C ALA A 655 -59.58 25.74 -5.99
N PRO A 656 -60.20 26.04 -7.14
CA PRO A 656 -61.19 27.10 -7.22
C PRO A 656 -62.35 26.79 -6.28
N GLU A 657 -62.50 27.55 -5.19
CA GLU A 657 -63.68 27.44 -4.34
C GLU A 657 -64.92 27.82 -5.17
N PRO A 658 -66.01 27.03 -5.12
CA PRO A 658 -67.24 27.38 -5.79
C PRO A 658 -67.78 28.67 -5.18
N ASN A 659 -67.81 29.76 -5.97
CA ASN A 659 -68.36 31.07 -5.67
C ASN A 659 -69.31 31.12 -4.45
N SER A 660 -68.76 31.19 -3.25
CA SER A 660 -69.52 31.34 -1.99
C SER A 660 -70.29 32.67 -1.96
N VAL A 661 -69.93 33.61 -2.85
CA VAL A 661 -70.63 34.87 -3.13
C VAL A 661 -71.99 34.64 -3.83
N LEU A 662 -72.12 33.59 -4.67
CA LEU A 662 -73.39 33.23 -5.34
C LEU A 662 -74.40 32.58 -4.38
N LEU A 663 -73.92 31.83 -3.37
CA LEU A 663 -74.77 31.27 -2.31
C LEU A 663 -75.20 32.33 -1.28
N LEU A 664 -74.37 33.36 -1.05
CA LEU A 664 -74.70 34.49 -0.19
C LEU A 664 -75.79 35.41 -0.81
N VAL A 665 -75.78 35.62 -2.14
CA VAL A 665 -76.82 36.41 -2.83
C VAL A 665 -78.19 35.70 -2.85
N CYS A 666 -78.23 34.37 -2.90
CA CYS A 666 -79.47 33.59 -2.81
C CYS A 666 -80.09 33.57 -1.38
N VAL A 667 -79.26 33.69 -0.33
CA VAL A 667 -79.74 33.78 1.07
C VAL A 667 -80.25 35.18 1.41
N PHE A 668 -79.66 36.24 0.84
CA PHE A 668 -80.12 37.62 1.05
C PHE A 668 -81.37 38.02 0.22
N ALA A 669 -81.66 37.32 -0.89
CA ALA A 669 -82.93 37.49 -1.62
C ALA A 669 -84.14 36.79 -0.95
N SER A 670 -83.89 35.88 0.00
CA SER A 670 -84.93 35.04 0.65
C SER A 670 -85.21 35.41 2.12
N GLY A 671 -84.34 36.19 2.77
CA GLY A 671 -84.43 36.54 4.19
C GLY A 671 -85.07 37.89 4.53
N GLY A 672 -85.39 38.73 3.54
CA GLY A 672 -85.93 40.09 3.74
C GLY A 672 -87.38 40.17 4.25
N ALA A 673 -88.07 39.04 4.49
CA ALA A 673 -89.49 39.03 4.86
C ALA A 673 -89.78 38.70 6.33
N LEU A 674 -88.81 38.29 7.17
CA LEU A 674 -89.11 37.86 8.53
C LEU A 674 -88.10 38.41 9.55
N LEU A 675 -88.64 39.28 10.42
CA LEU A 675 -88.15 39.67 11.74
C LEU A 675 -87.30 40.95 11.82
N ARG A 676 -87.97 42.04 11.45
CA ARG A 676 -88.08 43.23 12.29
C ARG A 676 -88.38 42.79 13.74
N ARG A 677 -87.37 42.74 14.63
CA ARG A 677 -87.38 43.38 15.96
C ARG A 677 -86.20 42.96 16.85
N THR A 678 -85.52 44.00 17.28
CA THR A 678 -84.44 44.11 18.25
C THR A 678 -84.85 43.76 19.69
N ARG A 679 -83.89 43.15 20.41
CA ARG A 679 -83.38 43.52 21.74
C ARG A 679 -84.05 43.01 23.04
N PHE A 680 -83.16 42.48 23.90
CA PHE A 680 -82.95 42.74 25.35
C PHE A 680 -83.12 41.57 26.35
N VAL A 681 -81.96 41.17 26.89
CA VAL A 681 -81.52 40.97 28.30
C VAL A 681 -82.57 40.68 29.39
N VAL A 682 -82.22 39.65 30.16
CA VAL A 682 -82.81 39.06 31.37
C VAL A 682 -82.84 40.01 32.58
N ALA A 683 -83.99 40.09 33.29
CA ALA A 683 -84.14 39.83 34.75
C ALA A 683 -85.50 40.31 35.33
N GLN A 684 -86.35 39.34 35.76
CA GLN A 684 -87.17 39.20 37.00
C GLN A 684 -87.96 40.41 37.61
N PRO A 685 -88.93 40.20 38.54
CA PRO A 685 -90.27 39.61 38.40
C PRO A 685 -91.38 40.59 38.93
N SER A 686 -92.63 40.09 39.04
CA SER A 686 -93.73 40.50 39.96
C SER A 686 -95.00 41.20 39.41
N PHE A 687 -96.14 40.54 39.71
CA PHE A 687 -97.50 40.99 40.05
C PHE A 687 -98.31 41.98 39.17
N ALA A 688 -99.32 41.40 38.51
CA ALA A 688 -100.77 41.70 38.54
C ALA A 688 -101.36 43.10 38.22
N TYR A 689 -102.19 43.07 37.15
CA TYR A 689 -103.53 43.64 36.99
C TYR A 689 -103.78 45.17 36.80
N ALA A 690 -104.20 45.46 35.56
CA ALA A 690 -105.28 46.36 35.11
C ALA A 690 -105.17 47.90 35.21
N SER A 691 -105.29 48.53 34.03
CA SER A 691 -106.41 49.40 33.62
C SER A 691 -106.00 50.71 32.93
N THR A 692 -106.45 50.82 31.68
CA THR A 692 -107.07 51.98 31.00
C THR A 692 -106.36 53.34 30.89
N ASN A 693 -106.25 53.72 29.60
CA ASN A 693 -106.70 54.96 28.98
C ASN A 693 -105.88 56.26 29.08
N GLU A 694 -105.61 56.77 27.87
CA GLU A 694 -105.84 58.14 27.39
C GLU A 694 -105.04 59.27 28.10
N ARG A 695 -104.25 60.10 27.41
CA ARG A 695 -104.43 60.75 26.11
C ARG A 695 -103.08 61.09 25.48
#